data_AF-A0AAV8WRU0-F1
#
_entry.id   AF-A0AAV8WRU0-F1
#
_cell.length_a   1.000
_cell.length_b   1.000
_cell.length_c   1.000
_cell.angle_alpha   90.00
_cell.angle_beta   90.00
_cell.angle_gamma   90.00
#
_symmetry.space_group_name_H-M   'P 1'
#
loop_
_entity.id
_entity.type
_entity.pdbx_description
1 polymer ?
#
loop_
_entity_poly.entity_id
_entity_poly.type
_entity_poly.pdbx_seq_one_letter_code
_entity_poly.pdbx_strand_id
1 'polypeptide(L)'
;MQSTTRYTLVLFKKGNKEALGDEDVYEVIPKLASKRLGDNLENYWQLEKKTREKPSVLRVLISYYGKQYLFLGFIQLCVKTALILIQPAALGRLVAYFQSGQTELARNDAYKYAAIVIGLNMLSTLYNHNYMQYIIEFGIDVRTSFAALIYRKALKLKPSAFSDITMGNIVTLITKDVGAFEGALTFLNDMWIGLIQTIIISYIIYTRIGLSVLAGIGFFILIIPLQVYVGRKSGSMRMKSAKKTDERLQVTKEAFSAIKIIKMYTWEKFFETTINDYRKIQKFLDGEELKHDQQTSVSQAKVYLKNVSVKINDSEVLSDVSLSVDKGLYLISGNVGSGKSAILKTIMKDYPISKGQMKVEGSISYASQEPWLFPSTIKQNILFGQEYREKRYQEVLNVCALTQDLNQFENGDQTIVGDRGVNLSKGQQSRINLARAVYKESDIYLLDDCLSAVDTHVNKFVFKHCIKEFLKDKIVILVTHNINHIKEVYGKNVLFVEDGSTLSLEKQKQTLDKRITYYIDDVDFNYFEGEEETDEVKQSEEEDEIEDEDTQLLKANGIQEPVKNFYHEELKPGKVSLSVYVKYYKYTGGVLVLLLVISVFAAGQFATAYSDKLLSKWKINMCALLHWEIQ
;
A
#
# COMPACT_ATOMS: atom_id res chain seq x y z
N MET A 1 31.85 14.46 -11.06
CA MET A 1 30.92 15.07 -10.08
C MET A 1 29.98 14.03 -9.44
N GLN A 2 29.48 13.04 -10.21
CA GLN A 2 28.66 11.94 -9.67
C GLN A 2 29.45 10.92 -8.82
N SER A 3 30.70 10.58 -9.19
CA SER A 3 31.48 9.55 -8.49
C SER A 3 31.90 9.87 -7.05
N THR A 4 31.91 11.15 -6.68
CA THR A 4 32.31 11.64 -5.35
C THR A 4 31.12 12.15 -4.53
N THR A 5 29.88 11.87 -4.97
CA THR A 5 28.61 12.24 -4.30
C THR A 5 28.49 13.72 -3.88
N ARG A 6 29.29 14.62 -4.48
CA ARG A 6 29.46 16.01 -4.04
C ARG A 6 28.16 16.83 -4.10
N TYR A 7 27.21 16.42 -4.91
CA TYR A 7 25.90 17.05 -5.05
C TYR A 7 25.05 16.99 -3.77
N THR A 8 25.24 15.96 -2.92
CA THR A 8 24.49 15.82 -1.66
C THR A 8 24.93 16.85 -0.60
N LEU A 9 26.14 17.41 -0.72
CA LEU A 9 26.67 18.39 0.23
C LEU A 9 25.79 19.65 0.33
N VAL A 10 25.09 20.01 -0.74
CA VAL A 10 24.16 21.16 -0.73
C VAL A 10 23.00 20.89 0.23
N LEU A 11 22.42 19.69 0.13
CA LEU A 11 21.31 19.26 1.00
C LEU A 11 21.76 19.12 2.45
N PHE A 12 22.94 18.52 2.69
CA PHE A 12 23.49 18.41 4.05
C PHE A 12 23.80 19.78 4.67
N LYS A 13 24.31 20.73 3.89
CA LYS A 13 24.54 22.10 4.37
C LYS A 13 23.24 22.81 4.72
N LYS A 14 22.18 22.60 3.94
CA LYS A 14 20.86 23.18 4.20
C LYS A 14 20.20 22.52 5.42
N GLY A 15 20.17 21.20 5.48
CA GLY A 15 19.60 20.42 6.59
C GLY A 15 20.34 20.59 7.93
N ASN A 16 21.58 21.06 7.92
CA ASN A 16 22.30 21.42 9.15
C ASN A 16 21.92 22.81 9.69
N LYS A 17 21.31 23.67 8.87
CA LYS A 17 20.89 25.03 9.26
C LYS A 17 19.39 25.10 9.56
N GLU A 18 18.59 24.45 8.74
CA GLU A 18 17.13 24.53 8.76
C GLU A 18 16.53 23.12 8.57
N ALA A 19 15.29 22.93 9.02
CA ALA A 19 14.55 21.71 8.69
C ALA A 19 14.29 21.69 7.18
N LEU A 20 14.58 20.55 6.54
CA LEU A 20 14.32 20.37 5.11
C LEU A 20 12.82 20.24 4.88
N GLY A 21 12.29 21.04 3.95
CA GLY A 21 10.90 20.93 3.48
C GLY A 21 10.78 20.10 2.19
N ASP A 22 9.56 19.85 1.74
CA ASP A 22 9.30 19.09 0.50
C ASP A 22 9.92 19.75 -0.74
N GLU A 23 10.03 21.09 -0.75
CA GLU A 23 10.64 21.86 -1.84
C GLU A 23 12.17 21.68 -1.95
N ASP A 24 12.81 21.18 -0.90
CA ASP A 24 14.27 20.95 -0.86
C ASP A 24 14.66 19.60 -1.46
N VAL A 25 13.69 18.73 -1.68
CA VAL A 25 13.91 17.39 -2.21
C VAL A 25 14.04 17.47 -3.73
N TYR A 26 15.17 16.98 -4.25
CA TYR A 26 15.40 16.92 -5.68
C TYR A 26 14.35 16.07 -6.40
N GLU A 27 13.94 16.51 -7.58
CA GLU A 27 13.09 15.72 -8.45
C GLU A 27 13.78 14.41 -8.88
N VAL A 28 12.96 13.40 -9.16
CA VAL A 28 13.45 12.08 -9.59
C VAL A 28 14.19 12.20 -10.92
N ILE A 29 15.35 11.53 -11.00
CA ILE A 29 16.14 11.46 -12.24
C ILE A 29 15.25 10.89 -13.36
N PRO A 30 15.14 11.53 -14.53
CA PRO A 30 14.24 11.08 -15.61
C PRO A 30 14.46 9.63 -16.05
N LYS A 31 15.69 9.12 -15.88
CA LYS A 31 16.05 7.73 -16.13
C LYS A 31 15.26 6.74 -15.24
N LEU A 32 14.95 7.13 -14.01
CA LEU A 32 14.27 6.33 -12.99
C LEU A 32 12.75 6.63 -12.91
N ALA A 33 12.20 7.36 -13.87
CA ALA A 33 10.78 7.70 -13.89
C ALA A 33 9.90 6.44 -14.05
N SER A 34 8.92 6.30 -13.14
CA SER A 34 8.06 5.10 -13.04
C SER A 34 7.28 4.80 -14.32
N LYS A 35 6.84 5.84 -15.05
CA LYS A 35 6.11 5.70 -16.31
C LYS A 35 6.93 4.93 -17.35
N ARG A 36 8.15 5.42 -17.63
CA ARG A 36 9.06 4.82 -18.63
C ARG A 36 9.46 3.40 -18.25
N LEU A 37 9.84 3.20 -16.99
CA LEU A 37 10.27 1.89 -16.48
C LEU A 37 9.14 0.87 -16.47
N GLY A 38 7.93 1.29 -16.08
CA GLY A 38 6.73 0.47 -16.12
C GLY A 38 6.29 0.12 -17.55
N ASP A 39 6.37 1.07 -18.49
CA ASP A 39 6.02 0.84 -19.90
C ASP A 39 6.96 -0.16 -20.57
N ASN A 40 8.26 -0.03 -20.33
CA ASN A 40 9.25 -0.98 -20.84
C ASN A 40 8.98 -2.39 -20.31
N LEU A 41 8.83 -2.57 -18.99
CA LEU A 41 8.61 -3.89 -18.40
C LEU A 41 7.28 -4.52 -18.84
N GLU A 42 6.22 -3.71 -18.98
CA GLU A 42 4.93 -4.16 -19.49
C GLU A 42 5.06 -4.68 -20.94
N ASN A 43 5.81 -4.01 -21.81
CA ASN A 43 6.03 -4.48 -23.18
C ASN A 43 6.67 -5.88 -23.22
N TYR A 44 7.68 -6.14 -22.36
CA TYR A 44 8.28 -7.47 -22.24
C TYR A 44 7.31 -8.49 -21.63
N TRP A 45 6.45 -8.09 -20.69
CA TRP A 45 5.40 -8.94 -20.13
C TRP A 45 4.36 -9.35 -21.18
N GLN A 46 3.96 -8.42 -22.04
CA GLN A 46 3.04 -8.70 -23.15
C GLN A 46 3.69 -9.60 -24.20
N LEU A 47 4.98 -9.42 -24.49
CA LEU A 47 5.72 -10.31 -25.39
C LEU A 47 5.78 -11.74 -24.86
N GLU A 48 6.09 -11.91 -23.57
CA GLU A 48 6.13 -13.22 -22.89
C GLU A 48 4.77 -13.93 -22.95
N LYS A 49 3.67 -13.20 -22.71
CA LYS A 49 2.31 -13.74 -22.83
C LYS A 49 1.96 -14.22 -24.24
N LYS A 50 2.49 -13.55 -25.27
CA LYS A 50 2.24 -13.93 -26.67
C LYS A 50 3.08 -15.12 -27.11
N THR A 51 4.29 -15.26 -26.59
CA THR A 51 5.26 -16.29 -27.04
C THR A 51 5.24 -17.57 -26.21
N ARG A 52 4.70 -17.56 -25.00
CA ARG A 52 4.77 -18.69 -24.06
C ARG A 52 3.41 -19.04 -23.48
N GLU A 53 3.11 -20.34 -23.41
CA GLU A 53 1.88 -20.86 -22.80
C GLU A 53 1.78 -20.57 -21.30
N LYS A 54 2.92 -20.56 -20.58
CA LYS A 54 3.02 -20.24 -19.15
C LYS A 54 3.92 -19.03 -18.94
N PRO A 55 3.36 -17.80 -18.89
CA PRO A 55 4.15 -16.59 -18.70
C PRO A 55 4.69 -16.52 -17.27
N SER A 56 5.94 -16.07 -17.12
CA SER A 56 6.61 -15.96 -15.81
C SER A 56 7.24 -14.59 -15.63
N VAL A 57 6.92 -13.93 -14.52
CA VAL A 57 7.46 -12.62 -14.16
C VAL A 57 8.97 -12.68 -13.95
N LEU A 58 9.47 -13.75 -13.31
CA LEU A 58 10.91 -13.94 -13.09
C LEU A 58 11.66 -13.99 -14.42
N ARG A 59 11.09 -14.65 -15.44
CA ARG A 59 11.71 -14.73 -16.77
C ARG A 59 11.76 -13.37 -17.45
N VAL A 60 10.71 -12.57 -17.31
CA VAL A 60 10.67 -11.20 -17.85
C VAL A 60 11.74 -10.32 -17.18
N LEU A 61 11.86 -10.41 -15.85
CA LEU A 61 12.91 -9.70 -15.11
C LEU A 61 14.31 -10.14 -15.55
N ILE A 62 14.56 -11.45 -15.67
CA ILE A 62 15.86 -11.98 -16.12
C ILE A 62 16.16 -11.58 -17.59
N SER A 63 15.16 -11.61 -18.46
CA SER A 63 15.33 -11.26 -19.88
C SER A 63 15.70 -9.80 -20.07
N TYR A 64 15.06 -8.90 -19.32
CA TYR A 64 15.30 -7.45 -19.43
C TYR A 64 16.54 -7.01 -18.65
N TYR A 65 16.68 -7.41 -17.38
CA TYR A 65 17.73 -6.94 -16.48
C TYR A 65 18.96 -7.87 -16.39
N GLY A 66 18.80 -9.16 -16.69
CA GLY A 66 19.79 -10.19 -16.36
C GLY A 66 21.13 -10.03 -17.08
N LYS A 67 21.15 -9.62 -18.36
CA LYS A 67 22.41 -9.42 -19.10
C LYS A 67 23.26 -8.30 -18.51
N GLN A 68 22.62 -7.17 -18.19
CA GLN A 68 23.30 -6.02 -17.59
C GLN A 68 23.79 -6.37 -16.17
N TYR A 69 22.96 -7.05 -15.37
CA TYR A 69 23.31 -7.48 -14.03
C TYR A 69 24.50 -8.45 -14.01
N LEU A 70 24.52 -9.43 -14.93
CA LEU A 70 25.60 -10.41 -15.05
C LEU A 70 26.90 -9.76 -15.54
N PHE A 71 26.82 -8.82 -16.47
CA PHE A 71 27.98 -8.05 -16.92
C PHE A 71 28.64 -7.26 -15.77
N LEU A 72 27.84 -6.60 -14.94
CA LEU A 72 28.34 -5.90 -13.74
C LEU A 72 28.97 -6.86 -12.74
N GLY A 73 28.37 -8.03 -12.54
CA GLY A 73 28.92 -9.06 -11.68
C GLY A 73 30.24 -9.63 -12.23
N PHE A 74 30.41 -9.74 -13.55
CA PHE A 74 31.69 -10.12 -14.16
C PHE A 74 32.78 -9.07 -13.92
N ILE A 75 32.48 -7.78 -14.11
CA ILE A 75 33.42 -6.70 -13.75
C ILE A 75 33.80 -6.78 -12.27
N GLN A 76 32.81 -7.00 -11.40
CA GLN A 76 33.02 -7.17 -9.96
C GLN A 76 33.92 -8.35 -9.62
N LEU A 77 33.73 -9.50 -10.27
CA LEU A 77 34.59 -10.66 -10.14
C LEU A 77 36.03 -10.31 -10.52
N CYS A 78 36.25 -9.70 -11.69
CA CYS A 78 37.58 -9.34 -12.18
C CYS A 78 38.30 -8.37 -11.23
N VAL A 79 37.63 -7.30 -10.82
CA VAL A 79 38.23 -6.27 -9.95
C VAL A 79 38.49 -6.82 -8.55
N LYS A 80 37.52 -7.48 -7.92
CA LYS A 80 37.74 -8.07 -6.58
C LYS A 80 38.85 -9.13 -6.60
N THR A 81 38.91 -9.96 -7.64
CA THR A 81 39.95 -10.98 -7.79
C THR A 81 41.33 -10.36 -8.05
N ALA A 82 41.42 -9.28 -8.83
CA ALA A 82 42.69 -8.56 -8.99
C ALA A 82 43.15 -7.93 -7.66
N LEU A 83 42.25 -7.26 -6.94
CA LEU A 83 42.56 -6.60 -5.67
C LEU A 83 43.03 -7.59 -4.60
N ILE A 84 42.34 -8.72 -4.43
CA ILE A 84 42.69 -9.73 -3.42
C ILE A 84 44.05 -10.41 -3.69
N LEU A 85 44.53 -10.39 -4.94
CA LEU A 85 45.84 -10.95 -5.31
C LEU A 85 46.96 -9.92 -5.21
N ILE A 86 46.74 -8.72 -5.76
CA ILE A 86 47.77 -7.69 -5.87
C ILE A 86 48.04 -7.06 -4.51
N GLN A 87 47.01 -6.80 -3.70
CA GLN A 87 47.17 -6.07 -2.45
C GLN A 87 48.01 -6.83 -1.40
N PRO A 88 47.74 -8.11 -1.08
CA PRO A 88 48.60 -8.87 -0.18
C PRO A 88 50.01 -9.11 -0.74
N ALA A 89 50.16 -9.25 -2.06
CA ALA A 89 51.47 -9.41 -2.69
C ALA A 89 52.33 -8.13 -2.56
N ALA A 90 51.75 -6.97 -2.83
CA ALA A 90 52.42 -5.67 -2.66
C ALA A 90 52.77 -5.40 -1.20
N LEU A 91 51.84 -5.68 -0.27
CA LEU A 91 52.09 -5.56 1.17
C LEU A 91 53.18 -6.55 1.63
N GLY A 92 53.18 -7.78 1.11
CA GLY A 92 54.20 -8.78 1.41
C GLY A 92 55.61 -8.34 1.04
N ARG A 93 55.79 -7.73 -0.15
CA ARG A 93 57.08 -7.16 -0.59
C ARG A 93 57.49 -5.94 0.23
N LEU A 94 56.53 -5.10 0.62
CA LEU A 94 56.80 -3.97 1.52
C LEU A 94 57.27 -4.45 2.90
N VAL A 95 56.65 -5.50 3.45
CA VAL A 95 57.05 -6.09 4.73
C VAL A 95 58.40 -6.78 4.64
N ALA A 96 58.75 -7.40 3.50
CA ALA A 96 60.04 -8.05 3.29
C ALA A 96 61.23 -7.10 3.48
N TYR A 97 61.10 -5.83 3.07
CA TYR A 97 62.12 -4.79 3.29
C TYR A 97 62.50 -4.61 4.77
N PHE A 98 61.56 -4.82 5.70
CA PHE A 98 61.79 -4.67 7.13
C PHE A 98 62.34 -5.94 7.80
N GLN A 99 62.61 -7.02 7.05
CA GLN A 99 63.21 -8.23 7.59
C GLN A 99 64.73 -8.06 7.79
N SER A 100 65.21 -8.44 8.98
CA SER A 100 66.62 -8.32 9.38
C SER A 100 67.53 -9.10 8.42
N GLY A 101 68.48 -8.43 7.76
CA GLY A 101 69.51 -9.07 6.93
C GLY A 101 69.21 -9.14 5.41
N GLN A 102 68.13 -8.52 4.90
CA GLN A 102 67.89 -8.47 3.46
C GLN A 102 68.73 -7.40 2.74
N THR A 103 69.33 -7.78 1.61
CA THR A 103 70.10 -6.90 0.70
C THR A 103 69.43 -6.67 -0.66
N GLU A 104 68.34 -7.37 -0.97
CA GLU A 104 67.68 -7.34 -2.30
C GLU A 104 66.81 -6.10 -2.54
N LEU A 105 66.27 -5.47 -1.49
CA LEU A 105 65.30 -4.38 -1.62
C LEU A 105 65.93 -3.04 -1.24
N ALA A 106 66.11 -2.18 -2.25
CA ALA A 106 66.55 -0.80 -2.01
C ALA A 106 65.42 0.02 -1.36
N ARG A 107 65.80 1.07 -0.62
CA ARG A 107 64.84 2.03 -0.01
C ARG A 107 63.85 2.62 -1.02
N ASN A 108 64.28 2.81 -2.27
CA ASN A 108 63.41 3.29 -3.35
C ASN A 108 62.31 2.28 -3.72
N ASP A 109 62.58 0.98 -3.65
CA ASP A 109 61.57 -0.04 -3.96
C ASP A 109 60.55 -0.17 -2.82
N ALA A 110 60.97 0.02 -1.57
CA ALA A 110 60.05 0.13 -0.44
C ALA A 110 59.08 1.31 -0.60
N TYR A 111 59.57 2.49 -1.02
CA TYR A 111 58.69 3.63 -1.31
C TYR A 111 57.74 3.36 -2.48
N LYS A 112 58.19 2.67 -3.54
CA LYS A 112 57.31 2.24 -4.65
C LYS A 112 56.20 1.30 -4.18
N TYR A 113 56.54 0.26 -3.41
CA TYR A 113 55.53 -0.67 -2.89
C TYR A 113 54.56 -0.01 -1.90
N ALA A 114 55.04 0.92 -1.06
CA ALA A 114 54.17 1.72 -0.20
C ALA A 114 53.20 2.58 -1.01
N ALA A 115 53.67 3.26 -2.06
CA ALA A 115 52.82 4.03 -2.96
C ALA A 115 51.80 3.15 -3.69
N ILE A 116 52.19 1.95 -4.13
CA ILE A 116 51.28 0.97 -4.74
C ILE A 116 50.20 0.53 -3.76
N VAL A 117 50.53 0.21 -2.51
CA VAL A 117 49.55 -0.20 -1.49
C VAL A 117 48.54 0.93 -1.21
N ILE A 118 49.02 2.16 -1.06
CA ILE A 118 48.14 3.33 -0.85
C ILE A 118 47.25 3.56 -2.07
N GLY A 119 47.82 3.55 -3.28
CA GLY A 119 47.08 3.73 -4.53
C GLY A 119 46.01 2.65 -4.76
N LEU A 120 46.33 1.38 -4.49
CA LEU A 120 45.39 0.28 -4.58
C LEU A 120 44.25 0.38 -3.57
N ASN A 121 44.54 0.79 -2.33
CA ASN A 121 43.49 1.04 -1.33
C ASN A 121 42.55 2.15 -1.77
N MET A 122 43.09 3.27 -2.24
CA MET A 122 42.27 4.40 -2.71
C MET A 122 41.41 4.01 -3.93
N LEU A 123 41.99 3.27 -4.88
CA LEU A 123 41.26 2.76 -6.05
C LEU A 123 40.16 1.77 -5.64
N SER A 124 40.47 0.85 -4.71
CA SER A 124 39.51 -0.11 -4.17
C SER A 124 38.33 0.58 -3.49
N THR A 125 38.59 1.59 -2.66
CA THR A 125 37.53 2.36 -1.99
C THR A 125 36.66 3.11 -3.01
N LEU A 126 37.27 3.79 -3.98
CA LEU A 126 36.53 4.48 -5.04
C LEU A 126 35.67 3.51 -5.86
N TYR A 127 36.25 2.39 -6.28
CA TYR A 127 35.54 1.38 -7.04
C TYR A 127 34.36 0.78 -6.25
N ASN A 128 34.59 0.32 -5.02
CA ASN A 128 33.55 -0.29 -4.19
C ASN A 128 32.40 0.67 -3.91
N HIS A 129 32.69 1.95 -3.63
CA HIS A 129 31.65 2.95 -3.43
C HIS A 129 30.81 3.17 -4.71
N ASN A 130 31.46 3.31 -5.87
CA ASN A 130 30.75 3.50 -7.14
C ASN A 130 29.94 2.25 -7.54
N TYR A 131 30.50 1.05 -7.34
CA TYR A 131 29.79 -0.21 -7.58
C TYR A 131 28.55 -0.34 -6.69
N MET A 132 28.68 -0.04 -5.39
CA MET A 132 27.53 -0.06 -4.47
C MET A 132 26.47 0.97 -4.84
N GLN A 133 26.86 2.19 -5.20
CA GLN A 133 25.90 3.19 -5.65
C GLN A 133 25.16 2.73 -6.90
N TYR A 134 25.88 2.15 -7.87
CA TYR A 134 25.31 1.67 -9.11
C TYR A 134 24.36 0.48 -8.89
N ILE A 135 24.74 -0.49 -8.04
CA ILE A 135 23.89 -1.67 -7.79
C ILE A 135 22.62 -1.30 -7.03
N ILE A 136 22.67 -0.30 -6.15
CA ILE A 136 21.50 0.26 -5.47
C ILE A 136 20.60 0.99 -6.49
N GLU A 137 21.16 1.83 -7.36
CA GLU A 137 20.39 2.48 -8.44
C GLU A 137 19.69 1.45 -9.34
N PHE A 138 20.41 0.38 -9.70
CA PHE A 138 19.85 -0.74 -10.45
C PHE A 138 18.74 -1.47 -9.68
N GLY A 139 18.89 -1.67 -8.37
CA GLY A 139 17.86 -2.23 -7.50
C GLY A 139 16.59 -1.37 -7.48
N ILE A 140 16.74 -0.05 -7.42
CA ILE A 140 15.63 0.92 -7.48
C ILE A 140 14.91 0.85 -8.84
N ASP A 141 15.64 0.70 -9.95
CA ASP A 141 15.09 0.56 -11.30
C ASP A 141 14.19 -0.70 -11.40
N VAL A 142 14.70 -1.85 -10.94
CA VAL A 142 13.95 -3.12 -10.87
C VAL A 142 12.72 -2.99 -9.96
N ARG A 143 12.88 -2.41 -8.76
CA ARG A 143 11.79 -2.18 -7.79
C ARG A 143 10.69 -1.32 -8.39
N THR A 144 11.05 -0.20 -9.00
CA THR A 144 10.11 0.80 -9.53
C THR A 144 9.33 0.25 -10.73
N SER A 145 10.02 -0.41 -11.67
CA SER A 145 9.38 -1.05 -12.83
C SER A 145 8.41 -2.15 -12.39
N PHE A 146 8.80 -3.00 -11.43
CA PHE A 146 7.96 -4.09 -10.97
C PHE A 146 6.77 -3.60 -10.15
N ALA A 147 6.96 -2.60 -9.29
CA ALA A 147 5.88 -1.94 -8.56
C ALA A 147 4.86 -1.30 -9.51
N ALA A 148 5.30 -0.61 -10.56
CA ALA A 148 4.42 -0.03 -11.57
C ALA A 148 3.60 -1.10 -12.31
N LEU A 149 4.21 -2.25 -12.63
CA LEU A 149 3.52 -3.38 -13.26
C LEU A 149 2.43 -3.96 -12.35
N ILE A 150 2.74 -4.20 -11.07
CA ILE A 150 1.78 -4.70 -10.08
C ILE A 150 0.65 -3.69 -9.87
N TYR A 151 0.97 -2.40 -9.73
CA TYR A 151 -0.02 -1.34 -9.54
C TYR A 151 -0.99 -1.24 -10.72
N ARG A 152 -0.48 -1.24 -11.96
CA ARG A 152 -1.31 -1.26 -13.17
C ARG A 152 -2.18 -2.50 -13.28
N LYS A 153 -1.68 -3.65 -12.82
CA LYS A 153 -2.45 -4.89 -12.75
C LYS A 153 -3.54 -4.81 -11.68
N ALA A 154 -3.23 -4.26 -10.51
CA ALA A 154 -4.17 -4.06 -9.40
C ALA A 154 -5.36 -3.19 -9.81
N LEU A 155 -5.13 -2.10 -10.56
CA LEU A 155 -6.19 -1.23 -11.09
C LEU A 155 -7.10 -1.92 -12.12
N LYS A 156 -6.68 -3.06 -12.67
CA LYS A 156 -7.44 -3.86 -13.64
C LYS A 156 -8.01 -5.14 -13.01
N LEU A 157 -7.90 -5.31 -11.69
CA LEU A 157 -8.52 -6.41 -10.96
C LEU A 157 -10.03 -6.19 -10.88
N LYS A 158 -10.80 -7.27 -11.02
CA LYS A 158 -12.26 -7.24 -10.85
C LYS A 158 -12.61 -7.17 -9.36
N PRO A 159 -13.80 -6.67 -8.98
CA PRO A 159 -14.26 -6.60 -7.59
C PRO A 159 -14.24 -7.93 -6.84
N SER A 160 -14.49 -9.06 -7.53
CA SER A 160 -14.39 -10.39 -6.94
C SER A 160 -12.95 -10.78 -6.55
N ALA A 161 -11.92 -10.21 -7.17
CA ALA A 161 -10.53 -10.43 -6.75
C ALA A 161 -10.21 -9.75 -5.41
N PHE A 162 -11.01 -8.76 -4.99
CA PHE A 162 -10.90 -8.14 -3.67
C PHE A 162 -11.52 -8.99 -2.56
N SER A 163 -12.22 -10.10 -2.87
CA SER A 163 -12.58 -11.08 -1.83
C SER A 163 -11.35 -11.80 -1.29
N ASP A 164 -10.38 -12.10 -2.17
CA ASP A 164 -9.21 -12.93 -1.84
C ASP A 164 -7.96 -12.08 -1.61
N ILE A 165 -7.83 -10.97 -2.34
CA ILE A 165 -6.69 -10.06 -2.24
C ILE A 165 -7.19 -8.69 -1.80
N THR A 166 -7.07 -8.40 -0.50
CA THR A 166 -7.39 -7.07 0.01
C THR A 166 -6.49 -6.01 -0.63
N MET A 167 -6.98 -4.79 -0.82
CA MET A 167 -6.15 -3.65 -1.26
C MET A 167 -4.92 -3.46 -0.36
N GLY A 168 -5.04 -3.77 0.94
CA GLY A 168 -3.92 -3.77 1.88
C GLY A 168 -2.82 -4.78 1.52
N ASN A 169 -3.18 -5.97 1.03
CA ASN A 169 -2.22 -6.98 0.58
C ASN A 169 -1.44 -6.51 -0.65
N ILE A 170 -2.10 -5.82 -1.60
CA ILE A 170 -1.44 -5.26 -2.79
C ILE A 170 -0.44 -4.17 -2.40
N VAL A 171 -0.85 -3.26 -1.52
CA VAL A 171 0.05 -2.21 -1.00
C VAL A 171 1.23 -2.82 -0.26
N THR A 172 1.00 -3.87 0.54
CA THR A 172 2.06 -4.59 1.25
C THR A 172 3.00 -5.29 0.26
N LEU A 173 2.48 -5.93 -0.79
CA LEU A 173 3.30 -6.55 -1.84
C LEU A 173 4.24 -5.53 -2.50
N ILE A 174 3.71 -4.35 -2.85
CA ILE A 174 4.49 -3.27 -3.48
C ILE A 174 5.52 -2.68 -2.49
N THR A 175 5.15 -2.45 -1.24
CA THR A 175 6.00 -1.72 -0.28
C THR A 175 7.02 -2.61 0.43
N LYS A 176 6.67 -3.85 0.75
CA LYS A 176 7.49 -4.79 1.53
C LYS A 176 8.22 -5.78 0.63
N ASP A 177 7.49 -6.51 -0.21
CA ASP A 177 8.05 -7.64 -0.94
C ASP A 177 8.85 -7.18 -2.16
N VAL A 178 8.29 -6.27 -2.96
CA VAL A 178 9.03 -5.63 -4.08
C VAL A 178 10.15 -4.74 -3.53
N GLY A 179 9.97 -4.14 -2.36
CA GLY A 179 11.03 -3.43 -1.64
C GLY A 179 12.24 -4.30 -1.30
N ALA A 180 12.01 -5.57 -0.93
CA ALA A 180 13.08 -6.49 -0.57
C ALA A 180 14.03 -6.83 -1.74
N PHE A 181 13.59 -6.68 -3.00
CA PHE A 181 14.44 -6.91 -4.17
C PHE A 181 15.63 -5.96 -4.23
N GLU A 182 15.49 -4.72 -3.78
CA GLU A 182 16.57 -3.73 -3.76
C GLU A 182 17.76 -4.23 -2.92
N GLY A 183 17.46 -4.70 -1.70
CA GLY A 183 18.47 -5.31 -0.83
C GLY A 183 19.02 -6.62 -1.39
N ALA A 184 18.16 -7.49 -1.92
CA ALA A 184 18.58 -8.81 -2.42
C ALA A 184 19.54 -8.71 -3.62
N LEU A 185 19.27 -7.81 -4.57
CA LEU A 185 20.10 -7.60 -5.76
C LEU A 185 21.51 -7.10 -5.43
N THR A 186 21.69 -6.45 -4.28
CA THR A 186 23.01 -6.02 -3.81
C THR A 186 23.92 -7.22 -3.49
N PHE A 187 23.36 -8.30 -2.93
CA PHE A 187 24.13 -9.46 -2.46
C PHE A 187 24.15 -10.66 -3.42
N LEU A 188 23.23 -10.73 -4.38
CA LEU A 188 23.07 -11.90 -5.25
C LEU A 188 24.33 -12.18 -6.10
N ASN A 189 25.01 -11.12 -6.57
CA ASN A 189 26.29 -11.25 -7.27
C ASN A 189 27.41 -11.81 -6.39
N ASP A 190 27.45 -11.46 -5.10
CA ASP A 190 28.49 -11.95 -4.19
C ASP A 190 28.41 -13.47 -3.98
N MET A 191 27.23 -14.07 -4.16
CA MET A 191 27.03 -15.52 -4.00
C MET A 191 27.85 -16.35 -4.99
N TRP A 192 27.78 -16.03 -6.29
CA TRP A 192 28.52 -16.78 -7.31
C TRP A 192 29.97 -16.31 -7.43
N ILE A 193 30.23 -15.02 -7.19
CA ILE A 193 31.60 -14.47 -7.12
C ILE A 193 32.39 -15.16 -6.01
N GLY A 194 31.81 -15.33 -4.82
CA GLY A 194 32.46 -15.97 -3.68
C GLY A 194 32.88 -17.42 -3.95
N LEU A 195 32.05 -18.19 -4.67
CA LEU A 195 32.39 -19.55 -5.07
C LEU A 195 33.61 -19.60 -6.00
N ILE A 196 33.61 -18.76 -7.04
CA ILE A 196 34.71 -18.70 -8.01
C ILE A 196 35.99 -18.21 -7.32
N GLN A 197 35.91 -17.18 -6.49
CA GLN A 197 37.05 -16.65 -5.76
C GLN A 197 37.65 -17.65 -4.80
N THR A 198 36.82 -18.43 -4.10
CA THR A 198 37.29 -19.49 -3.20
C THR A 198 38.13 -20.52 -3.96
N ILE A 199 37.71 -20.91 -5.17
CA ILE A 199 38.46 -21.85 -6.03
C ILE A 199 39.79 -21.24 -6.47
N ILE A 200 39.78 -19.99 -6.96
CA ILE A 200 41.00 -19.29 -7.43
C ILE A 200 42.02 -19.15 -6.30
N ILE A 201 41.58 -18.68 -5.12
CA ILE A 201 42.46 -18.47 -3.96
C ILE A 201 43.00 -19.82 -3.45
N SER A 202 42.14 -20.83 -3.38
CA SER A 202 42.55 -22.18 -2.98
C SER A 202 43.65 -22.74 -3.89
N TYR A 203 43.51 -22.55 -5.20
CA TYR A 203 44.54 -22.95 -6.17
C TYR A 203 45.86 -22.21 -5.94
N ILE A 204 45.81 -20.89 -5.73
CA ILE A 204 47.02 -20.09 -5.51
C ILE A 204 47.74 -20.49 -4.22
N ILE A 205 47.01 -20.72 -3.13
CA ILE A 205 47.62 -21.17 -1.88
C ILE A 205 48.17 -22.60 -2.05
N TYR A 206 47.50 -23.47 -2.80
CA TYR A 206 47.97 -24.83 -3.09
C TYR A 206 49.33 -24.81 -3.81
N THR A 207 49.54 -23.90 -4.76
CA THR A 207 50.85 -23.75 -5.41
C THR A 207 51.98 -23.29 -4.48
N ARG A 208 51.65 -22.71 -3.31
CA ARG A 208 52.63 -22.18 -2.35
C ARG A 208 52.93 -23.12 -1.18
N ILE A 209 51.91 -23.81 -0.66
CA ILE A 209 51.98 -24.60 0.58
C ILE A 209 51.70 -26.10 0.30
N GLY A 210 51.30 -26.46 -0.93
CA GLY A 210 51.00 -27.84 -1.30
C GLY A 210 49.71 -28.38 -0.67
N LEU A 211 49.71 -29.68 -0.34
CA LEU A 211 48.53 -30.42 0.14
C LEU A 211 47.92 -29.88 1.45
N SER A 212 48.66 -29.10 2.24
CA SER A 212 48.20 -28.55 3.52
C SER A 212 46.97 -27.63 3.38
N VAL A 213 46.70 -27.09 2.19
CA VAL A 213 45.50 -26.28 1.90
C VAL A 213 44.21 -27.06 2.03
N LEU A 214 44.23 -28.38 1.77
CA LEU A 214 43.05 -29.22 1.84
C LEU A 214 42.44 -29.26 3.26
N ALA A 215 43.28 -29.16 4.31
CA ALA A 215 42.81 -29.08 5.68
C ALA A 215 42.00 -27.79 5.95
N GLY A 216 42.46 -26.66 5.40
CA GLY A 216 41.77 -25.37 5.51
C GLY A 216 40.44 -25.36 4.75
N ILE A 217 40.43 -25.87 3.52
CA ILE A 217 39.20 -26.03 2.72
C ILE A 217 38.20 -26.95 3.44
N GLY A 218 38.69 -28.08 3.98
CA GLY A 218 37.87 -29.01 4.76
C GLY A 218 37.21 -28.35 5.96
N PHE A 219 37.94 -27.50 6.70
CA PHE A 219 37.38 -26.73 7.80
C PHE A 219 36.27 -25.77 7.36
N PHE A 220 36.44 -25.04 6.25
CA PHE A 220 35.39 -24.17 5.72
C PHE A 220 34.15 -24.96 5.27
N ILE A 221 34.34 -26.11 4.60
CA ILE A 221 33.24 -26.99 4.20
C ILE A 221 32.47 -27.49 5.43
N LEU A 222 33.15 -27.82 6.53
CA LEU A 222 32.51 -28.25 7.78
C LEU A 222 31.68 -27.14 8.45
N ILE A 223 32.04 -25.86 8.26
CA ILE A 223 31.28 -24.72 8.80
C ILE A 223 30.00 -24.43 7.99
N ILE A 224 29.97 -24.75 6.69
CA ILE A 224 28.80 -24.47 5.82
C ILE A 224 27.49 -25.09 6.36
N PRO A 225 27.42 -26.38 6.77
CA PRO A 225 26.22 -26.96 7.37
C PRO A 225 25.72 -26.20 8.60
N LEU A 226 26.63 -25.75 9.46
CA LEU A 226 26.29 -24.96 10.65
C LEU A 226 25.70 -23.60 10.25
N GLN A 227 26.31 -22.89 9.29
CA GLN A 227 25.78 -21.63 8.76
C GLN A 227 24.40 -21.81 8.13
N VAL A 228 24.19 -22.87 7.35
CA VAL A 228 22.89 -23.20 6.74
C VAL A 228 21.85 -23.53 7.81
N TYR A 229 22.20 -24.29 8.85
CA TYR A 229 21.31 -24.60 9.96
C TYR A 229 20.86 -23.32 10.69
N VAL A 230 21.81 -22.47 11.09
CA VAL A 230 21.54 -21.19 11.76
C VAL A 230 20.70 -20.27 10.87
N GLY A 231 21.03 -20.18 9.58
CA GLY A 231 20.27 -19.41 8.60
C GLY A 231 18.83 -19.88 8.44
N ARG A 232 18.60 -21.20 8.31
CA ARG A 232 17.26 -21.80 8.23
C ARG A 232 16.46 -21.57 9.51
N LYS A 233 17.08 -21.73 10.67
CA LYS A 233 16.43 -21.48 11.97
C LYS A 233 16.04 -20.01 12.11
N SER A 234 16.96 -19.10 11.79
CA SER A 234 16.71 -17.65 11.80
C SER A 234 15.57 -17.27 10.85
N GLY A 235 15.56 -17.80 9.61
CA GLY A 235 14.49 -17.60 8.64
C GLY A 235 13.13 -18.10 9.13
N SER A 236 13.08 -19.30 9.72
CA SER A 236 11.85 -19.86 10.30
C SER A 236 11.30 -18.99 11.44
N MET A 237 12.17 -18.50 12.33
CA MET A 237 11.76 -17.58 13.40
C MET A 237 11.29 -16.24 12.85
N ARG A 238 12.00 -15.68 11.87
CA ARG A 238 11.64 -14.41 11.22
C ARG A 238 10.27 -14.50 10.54
N MET A 239 9.97 -15.62 9.89
CA MET A 239 8.66 -15.86 9.27
C MET A 239 7.53 -15.93 10.30
N LYS A 240 7.76 -16.62 11.43
CA LYS A 240 6.79 -16.68 12.54
C LYS A 240 6.56 -15.29 13.15
N SER A 241 7.61 -14.48 13.31
CA SER A 241 7.49 -13.10 13.81
C SER A 241 6.80 -12.17 12.82
N ALA A 242 7.07 -12.29 11.52
CA ALA A 242 6.43 -11.49 10.49
C ALA A 242 4.91 -11.71 10.46
N LYS A 243 4.44 -12.97 10.51
CA LYS A 243 3.01 -13.31 10.53
C LYS A 243 2.27 -12.66 11.71
N LYS A 244 2.81 -12.78 12.93
CA LYS A 244 2.23 -12.13 14.12
C LYS A 244 2.24 -10.60 14.03
N THR A 245 3.24 -10.02 13.37
CA THR A 245 3.33 -8.57 13.19
C THR A 245 2.25 -8.08 12.23
N ASP A 246 2.00 -8.80 11.15
CA ASP A 246 0.96 -8.47 10.17
C ASP A 246 -0.46 -8.60 10.77
N GLU A 247 -0.73 -9.67 11.54
CA GLU A 247 -2.00 -9.84 12.31
C GLU A 247 -2.26 -8.66 13.27
N ARG A 248 -1.24 -8.28 14.05
CA ARG A 248 -1.33 -7.12 14.97
C ARG A 248 -1.63 -5.82 14.22
N LEU A 249 -0.97 -5.59 13.08
CA LEU A 249 -1.16 -4.38 12.28
C LEU A 249 -2.60 -4.26 11.77
N GLN A 250 -3.24 -5.38 11.40
CA GLN A 250 -4.62 -5.37 10.94
C GLN A 250 -5.59 -4.92 12.05
N VAL A 251 -5.53 -5.56 13.22
CA VAL A 251 -6.42 -5.22 14.36
C VAL A 251 -6.20 -3.79 14.82
N THR A 252 -4.95 -3.33 14.82
CA THR A 252 -4.62 -1.95 15.15
C THR A 252 -5.26 -0.96 14.16
N LYS A 253 -5.24 -1.28 12.86
CA LYS A 253 -5.91 -0.46 11.82
C LYS A 253 -7.41 -0.44 12.00
N GLU A 254 -8.03 -1.58 12.28
CA GLU A 254 -9.47 -1.70 12.54
C GLU A 254 -9.87 -0.86 13.77
N ALA A 255 -9.10 -0.97 14.86
CA ALA A 255 -9.31 -0.17 16.07
C ALA A 255 -9.19 1.35 15.79
N PHE A 256 -8.18 1.79 15.04
CA PHE A 256 -8.06 3.20 14.66
C PHE A 256 -9.20 3.67 13.77
N SER A 257 -9.68 2.83 12.85
CA SER A 257 -10.82 3.17 12.00
C SER A 257 -12.13 3.34 12.79
N ALA A 258 -12.25 2.63 13.92
CA ALA A 258 -13.41 2.69 14.81
C ALA A 258 -13.16 3.52 16.09
N ILE A 259 -12.09 4.33 16.14
CA ILE A 259 -11.63 4.98 17.38
C ILE A 259 -12.71 5.84 18.05
N LYS A 260 -13.57 6.50 17.25
CA LYS A 260 -14.67 7.31 17.78
C LYS A 260 -15.70 6.45 18.52
N ILE A 261 -16.03 5.28 17.98
CA ILE A 261 -16.95 4.32 18.60
C ILE A 261 -16.30 3.74 19.87
N ILE A 262 -15.03 3.34 19.79
CA ILE A 262 -14.31 2.79 20.94
C ILE A 262 -14.27 3.78 22.11
N LYS A 263 -14.00 5.07 21.84
CA LYS A 263 -14.04 6.12 22.86
C LYS A 263 -15.44 6.37 23.40
N MET A 264 -16.45 6.38 22.53
CA MET A 264 -17.85 6.56 22.92
C MET A 264 -18.32 5.45 23.88
N TYR A 265 -17.87 4.21 23.66
CA TYR A 265 -18.19 3.06 24.52
C TYR A 265 -17.16 2.80 25.62
N THR A 266 -16.12 3.63 25.77
CA THR A 266 -15.02 3.47 26.74
C THR A 266 -14.36 2.08 26.68
N TRP A 267 -14.20 1.55 25.46
CA TRP A 267 -13.65 0.20 25.20
C TRP A 267 -12.12 0.19 25.03
N GLU A 268 -11.41 1.25 25.44
CA GLU A 268 -9.96 1.36 25.24
C GLU A 268 -9.21 0.20 25.88
N LYS A 269 -9.53 -0.12 27.14
CA LYS A 269 -8.90 -1.23 27.86
C LYS A 269 -9.17 -2.59 27.22
N PHE A 270 -10.37 -2.80 26.68
CA PHE A 270 -10.75 -4.06 26.02
C PHE A 270 -9.97 -4.25 24.71
N PHE A 271 -9.84 -3.21 23.89
CA PHE A 271 -9.04 -3.29 22.66
C PHE A 271 -7.54 -3.39 22.96
N GLU A 272 -7.05 -2.78 24.04
CA GLU A 272 -5.66 -2.91 24.50
C GLU A 272 -5.30 -4.36 24.87
N THR A 273 -6.15 -5.05 25.65
CA THR A 273 -5.96 -6.49 25.95
C THR A 273 -6.13 -7.34 24.71
N THR A 274 -7.12 -7.06 23.87
CA THR A 274 -7.36 -7.85 22.64
C THR A 274 -6.17 -7.75 21.67
N ILE A 275 -5.60 -6.56 21.46
CA ILE A 275 -4.39 -6.36 20.63
C ILE A 275 -3.18 -7.12 21.22
N ASN A 276 -3.07 -7.23 22.54
CA ASN A 276 -2.05 -8.04 23.21
C ASN A 276 -2.27 -9.56 23.00
N ASP A 277 -3.53 -9.99 22.87
CA ASP A 277 -3.95 -11.39 22.77
C ASP A 277 -3.94 -11.94 21.32
N TYR A 278 -3.97 -11.07 20.30
CA TYR A 278 -3.84 -11.42 18.87
C TYR A 278 -2.46 -12.01 18.46
N ARG A 279 -1.72 -12.60 19.39
CA ARG A 279 -0.46 -13.34 19.16
C ARG A 279 -0.64 -14.72 18.50
N LYS A 280 -1.86 -15.13 18.11
CA LYS A 280 -2.16 -16.47 17.57
C LYS A 280 -3.40 -16.46 16.65
N ILE A 281 -3.21 -16.56 15.34
CA ILE A 281 -3.74 -17.61 14.43
C ILE A 281 -3.88 -17.05 13.01
N GLN A 282 -3.47 -17.87 12.04
CA GLN A 282 -3.58 -17.64 10.61
C GLN A 282 -4.30 -18.81 9.94
N LYS A 283 -5.08 -18.53 8.89
CA LYS A 283 -5.19 -19.35 7.65
C LYS A 283 -6.07 -18.64 6.61
N PHE A 284 -6.04 -19.19 5.38
CA PHE A 284 -7.06 -19.12 4.31
C PHE A 284 -6.62 -18.40 3.02
N LEU A 285 -5.84 -19.10 2.19
CA LEU A 285 -5.59 -18.76 0.79
C LEU A 285 -5.41 -20.09 0.07
N ASP A 286 -6.46 -20.57 -0.60
CA ASP A 286 -6.41 -21.55 -1.69
C ASP A 286 -7.81 -21.60 -2.30
N GLY A 287 -8.06 -20.72 -3.28
CA GLY A 287 -9.26 -20.69 -4.09
C GLY A 287 -8.87 -20.63 -5.56
N GLU A 288 -9.40 -21.55 -6.36
CA GLU A 288 -9.01 -21.76 -7.76
C GLU A 288 -9.68 -20.78 -8.74
N GLU A 289 -8.95 -20.44 -9.81
CA GLU A 289 -9.36 -19.49 -10.85
C GLU A 289 -10.05 -20.17 -12.05
N LEU A 290 -10.98 -19.45 -12.70
CA LEU A 290 -11.56 -19.78 -14.00
C LEU A 290 -11.49 -18.61 -15.00
N LYS A 291 -11.35 -18.97 -16.29
CA LYS A 291 -11.12 -18.09 -17.46
C LYS A 291 -12.42 -17.64 -18.12
N HIS A 292 -12.48 -16.40 -18.63
CA HIS A 292 -12.61 -16.11 -20.09
C HIS A 292 -12.83 -14.62 -20.47
N ASP A 293 -12.24 -14.30 -21.63
CA ASP A 293 -12.63 -13.56 -22.85
C ASP A 293 -13.30 -12.19 -22.91
N GLN A 294 -12.88 -11.50 -23.99
CA GLN A 294 -13.01 -10.10 -24.31
C GLN A 294 -14.39 -9.74 -24.86
N GLN A 295 -14.90 -8.56 -24.47
CA GLN A 295 -16.16 -8.00 -24.97
C GLN A 295 -15.98 -7.33 -26.34
N THR A 296 -16.94 -7.58 -27.23
CA THR A 296 -17.18 -6.81 -28.46
C THR A 296 -18.31 -5.79 -28.24
N SER A 297 -18.25 -4.74 -29.04
CA SER A 297 -18.94 -3.46 -28.95
C SER A 297 -20.36 -3.39 -29.58
N VAL A 298 -21.21 -2.60 -28.92
CA VAL A 298 -22.31 -1.71 -29.41
C VAL A 298 -23.61 -2.34 -29.94
N SER A 299 -24.67 -2.26 -29.12
CA SER A 299 -26.04 -1.87 -29.53
C SER A 299 -26.76 -1.13 -28.38
N GLN A 300 -27.94 -0.57 -28.68
CA GLN A 300 -28.78 0.32 -27.85
C GLN A 300 -28.88 -0.10 -26.38
N ALA A 301 -28.74 0.86 -25.45
CA ALA A 301 -28.66 0.56 -24.02
C ALA A 301 -29.91 -0.15 -23.50
N LYS A 302 -29.72 -1.31 -22.87
CA LYS A 302 -30.80 -2.18 -22.38
C LYS A 302 -30.29 -3.02 -21.22
N VAL A 303 -31.12 -3.17 -20.18
CA VAL A 303 -30.89 -4.09 -19.07
C VAL A 303 -31.95 -5.19 -19.13
N TYR A 304 -31.50 -6.42 -19.39
CA TYR A 304 -32.35 -7.59 -19.50
C TYR A 304 -31.80 -8.75 -18.67
N LEU A 305 -32.57 -9.22 -17.71
CA LEU A 305 -32.34 -10.41 -16.89
C LEU A 305 -33.53 -11.35 -17.09
N LYS A 306 -33.25 -12.60 -17.45
CA LYS A 306 -34.26 -13.67 -17.57
C LYS A 306 -33.83 -14.86 -16.72
N ASN A 307 -34.62 -15.14 -15.67
CA ASN A 307 -34.43 -16.27 -14.76
C ASN A 307 -32.99 -16.36 -14.22
N VAL A 308 -32.44 -15.22 -13.78
CA VAL A 308 -31.07 -15.14 -13.32
C VAL A 308 -30.98 -15.63 -11.87
N SER A 309 -30.16 -16.66 -11.65
CA SER A 309 -29.76 -17.10 -10.32
C SER A 309 -28.27 -16.84 -10.10
N VAL A 310 -27.89 -16.45 -8.88
CA VAL A 310 -26.52 -16.16 -8.48
C VAL A 310 -26.17 -16.95 -7.23
N LYS A 311 -25.10 -17.73 -7.30
CA LYS A 311 -24.50 -18.42 -6.15
C LYS A 311 -23.17 -17.80 -5.77
N ILE A 312 -22.99 -17.51 -4.48
CA ILE A 312 -21.74 -17.03 -3.89
C ILE A 312 -21.37 -18.00 -2.77
N ASN A 313 -20.20 -18.62 -2.83
CA ASN A 313 -19.71 -19.57 -1.82
C ASN A 313 -20.75 -20.65 -1.45
N ASP A 314 -21.29 -21.32 -2.47
CA ASP A 314 -22.36 -22.35 -2.39
C ASP A 314 -23.72 -21.89 -1.83
N SER A 315 -23.85 -20.63 -1.40
CA SER A 315 -25.12 -20.04 -0.98
C SER A 315 -25.81 -19.37 -2.17
N GLU A 316 -27.09 -19.69 -2.40
CA GLU A 316 -27.89 -19.03 -3.43
C GLU A 316 -28.37 -17.68 -2.91
N VAL A 317 -27.85 -16.60 -3.52
CA VAL A 317 -28.14 -15.21 -3.12
C VAL A 317 -29.30 -14.65 -3.92
N LEU A 318 -29.43 -15.04 -5.19
CA LEU A 318 -30.55 -14.69 -6.06
C LEU A 318 -31.08 -15.95 -6.74
N SER A 319 -32.40 -16.08 -6.82
CA SER A 319 -33.10 -17.19 -7.44
C SER A 319 -34.14 -16.71 -8.46
N ASP A 320 -33.97 -17.12 -9.72
CA ASP A 320 -34.91 -16.88 -10.82
C ASP A 320 -35.34 -15.41 -11.05
N VAL A 321 -34.43 -14.47 -10.84
CA VAL A 321 -34.71 -13.03 -10.99
C VAL A 321 -34.89 -12.67 -12.47
N SER A 322 -36.04 -12.07 -12.78
CA SER A 322 -36.35 -11.56 -14.13
C SER A 322 -36.67 -10.07 -14.09
N LEU A 323 -35.98 -9.29 -14.94
CA LEU A 323 -36.10 -7.84 -15.02
C LEU A 323 -35.82 -7.38 -16.45
N SER A 324 -36.73 -6.61 -17.05
CA SER A 324 -36.53 -5.98 -18.36
C SER A 324 -36.75 -4.48 -18.23
N VAL A 325 -35.69 -3.71 -18.46
CA VAL A 325 -35.69 -2.25 -18.35
C VAL A 325 -35.16 -1.66 -19.65
N ASP A 326 -36.03 -0.88 -20.31
CA ASP A 326 -35.71 -0.23 -21.58
C ASP A 326 -35.47 1.28 -21.40
N LYS A 327 -36.37 2.03 -20.75
CA LYS A 327 -36.21 3.47 -20.46
C LYS A 327 -37.04 3.89 -19.24
N GLY A 328 -36.56 4.85 -18.46
CA GLY A 328 -37.28 5.47 -17.35
C GLY A 328 -36.85 4.96 -15.96
N LEU A 329 -37.60 5.39 -14.95
CA LEU A 329 -37.36 5.06 -13.54
C LEU A 329 -38.02 3.74 -13.14
N TYR A 330 -37.21 2.84 -12.58
CA TYR A 330 -37.59 1.57 -12.00
C TYR A 330 -37.18 1.51 -10.53
N LEU A 331 -38.10 1.08 -9.67
CA LEU A 331 -37.85 0.93 -8.24
C LEU A 331 -37.66 -0.53 -7.86
N ILE A 332 -36.68 -0.80 -7.00
CA ILE A 332 -36.50 -2.11 -6.36
C ILE A 332 -36.75 -1.94 -4.86
N SER A 333 -37.73 -2.67 -4.32
CA SER A 333 -38.09 -2.62 -2.90
C SER A 333 -38.26 -4.02 -2.30
N GLY A 334 -38.18 -4.15 -0.97
CA GLY A 334 -38.18 -5.45 -0.29
C GLY A 334 -37.54 -5.38 1.09
N ASN A 335 -37.61 -6.45 1.89
CA ASN A 335 -37.08 -6.46 3.27
C ASN A 335 -35.55 -6.37 3.31
N VAL A 336 -34.98 -5.87 4.40
CA VAL A 336 -33.51 -5.84 4.58
C VAL A 336 -32.96 -7.27 4.40
N GLY A 337 -31.85 -7.41 3.66
CA GLY A 337 -31.26 -8.72 3.37
C GLY A 337 -31.88 -9.48 2.18
N SER A 338 -32.93 -8.97 1.53
CA SER A 338 -33.61 -9.69 0.43
C SER A 338 -32.85 -9.80 -0.91
N GLY A 339 -31.61 -9.30 -1.00
CA GLY A 339 -30.79 -9.39 -2.22
C GLY A 339 -30.88 -8.19 -3.19
N LYS A 340 -31.51 -7.07 -2.81
CA LYS A 340 -31.66 -5.88 -3.68
C LYS A 340 -30.33 -5.34 -4.23
N SER A 341 -29.36 -5.09 -3.36
CA SER A 341 -28.02 -4.63 -3.77
C SER A 341 -27.26 -5.71 -4.56
N ALA A 342 -27.58 -7.00 -4.34
CA ALA A 342 -27.02 -8.10 -5.14
C ALA A 342 -27.53 -8.08 -6.59
N ILE A 343 -28.77 -7.63 -6.84
CA ILE A 343 -29.29 -7.42 -8.20
C ILE A 343 -28.48 -6.33 -8.91
N LEU A 344 -28.23 -5.19 -8.25
CA LEU A 344 -27.42 -4.10 -8.83
C LEU A 344 -25.98 -4.57 -9.13
N LYS A 345 -25.35 -5.28 -8.20
CA LYS A 345 -24.02 -5.89 -8.39
C LYS A 345 -23.99 -6.91 -9.52
N THR A 346 -25.06 -7.68 -9.71
CA THR A 346 -25.20 -8.59 -10.84
C THR A 346 -25.28 -7.83 -12.18
N ILE A 347 -26.04 -6.72 -12.24
CA ILE A 347 -26.12 -5.85 -13.43
C ILE A 347 -24.75 -5.23 -13.76
N MET A 348 -23.99 -4.83 -12.75
CA MET A 348 -22.60 -4.35 -12.90
C MET A 348 -21.61 -5.45 -13.31
N LYS A 349 -22.04 -6.72 -13.30
CA LYS A 349 -21.23 -7.92 -13.53
C LYS A 349 -20.19 -8.19 -12.45
N ASP A 350 -20.44 -7.69 -11.22
CA ASP A 350 -19.62 -7.99 -10.04
C ASP A 350 -19.88 -9.41 -9.54
N TYR A 351 -21.12 -9.90 -9.69
CA TYR A 351 -21.51 -11.27 -9.35
C TYR A 351 -21.76 -12.10 -10.61
N PRO A 352 -21.15 -13.29 -10.73
CA PRO A 352 -21.37 -14.16 -11.88
C PRO A 352 -22.77 -14.81 -11.81
N ILE A 353 -23.41 -14.89 -12.96
CA ILE A 353 -24.67 -15.63 -13.09
C ILE A 353 -24.40 -17.14 -13.09
N SER A 354 -25.14 -17.89 -12.28
CA SER A 354 -25.09 -19.36 -12.25
C SER A 354 -26.08 -19.99 -13.23
N LYS A 355 -27.25 -19.38 -13.38
CA LYS A 355 -28.32 -19.78 -14.31
C LYS A 355 -28.98 -18.54 -14.90
N GLY A 356 -29.64 -18.69 -16.05
CA GLY A 356 -30.38 -17.61 -16.72
C GLY A 356 -29.61 -16.90 -17.83
N GLN A 357 -30.20 -15.83 -18.35
CA GLN A 357 -29.60 -14.97 -19.38
C GLN A 357 -29.57 -13.54 -18.89
N MET A 358 -28.41 -12.90 -19.00
CA MET A 358 -28.23 -11.48 -18.69
C MET A 358 -27.63 -10.75 -19.88
N LYS A 359 -28.27 -9.66 -20.29
CA LYS A 359 -27.79 -8.75 -21.33
C LYS A 359 -27.84 -7.32 -20.78
N VAL A 360 -26.67 -6.69 -20.68
CA VAL A 360 -26.51 -5.30 -20.23
C VAL A 360 -25.67 -4.57 -21.27
N GLU A 361 -26.30 -3.60 -21.93
CA GLU A 361 -25.68 -2.74 -22.95
C GLU A 361 -25.81 -1.28 -22.52
N GLY A 362 -24.77 -0.46 -22.72
CA GLY A 362 -24.72 0.95 -22.32
C GLY A 362 -23.70 1.28 -21.23
N SER A 363 -23.45 2.57 -21.03
CA SER A 363 -22.59 3.08 -19.96
C SER A 363 -23.32 3.08 -18.61
N ILE A 364 -22.63 2.70 -17.53
CA ILE A 364 -23.20 2.58 -16.19
C ILE A 364 -22.59 3.62 -15.23
N SER A 365 -23.46 4.30 -14.49
CA SER A 365 -23.15 5.07 -13.27
C SER A 365 -23.76 4.36 -12.07
N TYR A 366 -23.01 4.32 -10.96
CA TYR A 366 -23.44 3.69 -9.72
C TYR A 366 -23.28 4.66 -8.54
N ALA A 367 -24.32 4.78 -7.73
CA ALA A 367 -24.28 5.42 -6.42
C ALA A 367 -24.50 4.34 -5.35
N SER A 368 -23.46 4.06 -4.57
CA SER A 368 -23.45 3.05 -3.52
C SER A 368 -24.27 3.45 -2.29
N GLN A 369 -24.76 2.43 -1.57
CA GLN A 369 -25.46 2.60 -0.29
C GLN A 369 -24.56 3.22 0.78
N GLU A 370 -23.30 2.79 0.84
CA GLU A 370 -22.27 3.45 1.65
C GLU A 370 -21.44 4.37 0.73
N PRO A 371 -21.54 5.70 0.90
CA PRO A 371 -20.76 6.65 0.11
C PRO A 371 -19.27 6.45 0.31
N TRP A 372 -18.53 6.35 -0.79
CA TRP A 372 -17.06 6.36 -0.74
C TRP A 372 -16.53 7.69 -1.26
N LEU A 373 -15.81 8.43 -0.42
CA LEU A 373 -15.12 9.66 -0.78
C LEU A 373 -13.62 9.49 -0.56
N PHE A 374 -12.80 10.09 -1.43
CA PHE A 374 -11.35 10.03 -1.31
C PHE A 374 -10.78 11.37 -0.83
N PRO A 375 -9.57 11.38 -0.23
CA PRO A 375 -8.94 12.58 0.28
C PRO A 375 -8.60 13.57 -0.84
N SER A 376 -9.50 14.52 -1.09
CA SER A 376 -9.37 15.57 -2.11
C SER A 376 -10.49 16.59 -1.92
N THR A 377 -10.60 17.59 -2.79
CA THR A 377 -11.69 18.57 -2.71
C THR A 377 -13.05 17.95 -2.99
N ILE A 378 -14.14 18.55 -2.50
CA ILE A 378 -15.52 18.13 -2.83
C ILE A 378 -15.70 18.16 -4.36
N LYS A 379 -15.20 19.21 -5.01
CA LYS A 379 -15.18 19.34 -6.47
C LYS A 379 -14.55 18.13 -7.14
N GLN A 380 -13.35 17.73 -6.71
CA GLN A 380 -12.66 16.59 -7.30
C GLN A 380 -13.39 15.27 -7.03
N ASN A 381 -14.05 15.14 -5.88
CA ASN A 381 -14.90 14.01 -5.56
C ASN A 381 -16.11 13.90 -6.50
N ILE A 382 -16.70 15.02 -6.94
CA ILE A 382 -17.82 15.04 -7.90
C ILE A 382 -17.33 14.82 -9.33
N LEU A 383 -16.25 15.49 -9.74
CA LEU A 383 -15.70 15.38 -11.10
C LEU A 383 -15.13 13.99 -11.39
N PHE A 384 -14.43 13.40 -10.42
CA PHE A 384 -13.88 12.05 -10.52
C PHE A 384 -13.14 11.75 -11.83
N GLY A 385 -12.28 12.69 -12.26
CA GLY A 385 -11.49 12.59 -13.49
C GLY A 385 -12.23 12.97 -14.78
N GLN A 386 -13.48 13.43 -14.70
CA GLN A 386 -14.20 14.04 -15.83
C GLN A 386 -13.79 15.51 -16.03
N GLU A 387 -13.95 16.00 -17.25
CA GLU A 387 -13.70 17.41 -17.58
C GLU A 387 -14.69 18.33 -16.86
N TYR A 388 -14.19 19.46 -16.33
CA TYR A 388 -15.02 20.45 -15.68
C TYR A 388 -15.87 21.23 -16.68
N ARG A 389 -17.18 21.04 -16.60
CA ARG A 389 -18.21 21.80 -17.32
C ARG A 389 -19.05 22.62 -16.35
N GLU A 390 -18.84 23.93 -16.33
CA GLU A 390 -19.48 24.86 -15.39
C GLU A 390 -21.00 24.69 -15.30
N LYS A 391 -21.70 24.80 -16.43
CA LYS A 391 -23.17 24.73 -16.48
C LYS A 391 -23.70 23.41 -15.89
N ARG A 392 -23.15 22.28 -16.35
CA ARG A 392 -23.54 20.95 -15.87
C ARG A 392 -23.22 20.78 -14.39
N TYR A 393 -22.07 21.28 -13.94
CA TYR A 393 -21.66 21.16 -12.54
C TYR A 393 -22.62 21.92 -11.62
N GLN A 394 -22.97 23.16 -11.97
CA GLN A 394 -23.96 23.95 -11.25
C GLN A 394 -25.35 23.30 -11.26
N GLU A 395 -25.79 22.78 -12.41
CA GLU A 395 -27.05 22.02 -12.50
C GLU A 395 -27.05 20.81 -11.58
N VAL A 396 -25.97 20.02 -11.58
CA VAL A 396 -25.83 18.83 -10.72
C VAL A 396 -25.83 19.20 -9.24
N LEU A 397 -25.13 20.26 -8.83
CA LEU A 397 -25.14 20.75 -7.45
C LEU A 397 -26.54 21.18 -7.00
N ASN A 398 -27.27 21.87 -7.88
CA ASN A 398 -28.63 22.33 -7.60
C ASN A 398 -29.61 21.16 -7.48
N VAL A 399 -29.63 20.22 -8.43
CA VAL A 399 -30.58 19.09 -8.38
C VAL A 399 -30.25 18.10 -7.25
N CYS A 400 -28.99 18.01 -6.83
CA CYS A 400 -28.58 17.21 -5.67
C CYS A 400 -28.72 17.95 -4.33
N ALA A 401 -29.22 19.20 -4.32
CA ALA A 401 -29.36 20.04 -3.13
C ALA A 401 -28.06 20.25 -2.32
N LEU A 402 -26.91 20.32 -3.01
CA LEU A 402 -25.60 20.56 -2.39
C LEU A 402 -25.26 22.04 -2.25
N THR A 403 -25.97 22.94 -2.94
CA THR A 403 -25.65 24.38 -2.97
C THR A 403 -25.68 25.01 -1.57
N GLN A 404 -26.64 24.63 -0.73
CA GLN A 404 -26.71 25.13 0.65
C GLN A 404 -25.58 24.59 1.52
N ASP A 405 -25.21 23.30 1.37
CA ASP A 405 -24.07 22.71 2.08
C ASP A 405 -22.77 23.41 1.72
N LEU A 406 -22.56 23.68 0.43
CA LEU A 406 -21.35 24.33 -0.05
C LEU A 406 -21.21 25.77 0.46
N ASN A 407 -22.30 26.50 0.62
CA ASN A 407 -22.27 27.86 1.18
C ASN A 407 -21.90 27.89 2.67
N GLN A 408 -22.03 26.77 3.39
CA GLN A 408 -21.65 26.67 4.80
C GLN A 408 -20.16 26.36 4.99
N PHE A 409 -19.49 25.81 3.98
CA PHE A 409 -18.05 25.54 4.08
C PHE A 409 -17.24 26.81 3.78
N GLU A 410 -16.22 27.08 4.59
CA GLU A 410 -15.32 28.24 4.44
C GLU A 410 -14.71 28.34 3.03
N ASN A 411 -14.39 27.20 2.42
CA ASN A 411 -13.78 27.11 1.09
C ASN A 411 -14.75 26.58 0.01
N GLY A 412 -16.05 26.55 0.28
CA GLY A 412 -17.05 26.05 -0.66
C GLY A 412 -16.73 24.64 -1.17
N ASP A 413 -16.70 24.48 -2.50
CA ASP A 413 -16.40 23.20 -3.16
C ASP A 413 -14.91 22.82 -3.18
N GLN A 414 -14.02 23.73 -2.80
CA GLN A 414 -12.59 23.48 -2.60
C GLN A 414 -12.26 22.89 -1.23
N THR A 415 -13.27 22.74 -0.36
CA THR A 415 -13.11 22.12 0.94
C THR A 415 -12.55 20.70 0.80
N ILE A 416 -11.46 20.43 1.52
CA ILE A 416 -10.77 19.14 1.49
C ILE A 416 -11.59 18.12 2.31
N VAL A 417 -11.93 17.01 1.67
CA VAL A 417 -12.58 15.86 2.29
C VAL A 417 -11.50 15.04 3.00
N GLY A 418 -11.69 14.74 4.29
CA GLY A 418 -10.78 13.87 5.05
C GLY A 418 -10.87 12.41 4.61
N ASP A 419 -10.02 11.53 5.14
CA ASP A 419 -10.08 10.09 4.81
C ASP A 419 -11.48 9.52 5.11
N ARG A 420 -12.12 8.93 4.09
CA ARG A 420 -13.54 8.49 4.09
C ARG A 420 -14.57 9.57 4.47
N GLY A 421 -14.25 10.86 4.32
CA GLY A 421 -15.19 11.96 4.57
C GLY A 421 -15.55 12.18 6.03
N VAL A 422 -14.65 11.90 6.97
CA VAL A 422 -14.87 12.05 8.43
C VAL A 422 -15.34 13.46 8.85
N ASN A 423 -15.09 14.49 8.03
CA ASN A 423 -15.52 15.87 8.25
C ASN A 423 -16.90 16.22 7.68
N LEU A 424 -17.60 15.27 7.04
CA LEU A 424 -18.90 15.50 6.41
C LEU A 424 -20.00 14.68 7.09
N SER A 425 -21.24 15.18 7.11
CA SER A 425 -22.39 14.41 7.59
C SER A 425 -22.74 13.27 6.62
N LYS A 426 -23.39 12.20 7.09
CA LYS A 426 -23.80 11.08 6.23
C LYS A 426 -24.71 11.53 5.07
N GLY A 427 -25.60 12.49 5.31
CA GLY A 427 -26.45 13.08 4.29
C GLY A 427 -25.64 13.82 3.22
N GLN A 428 -24.66 14.63 3.62
CA GLN A 428 -23.74 15.31 2.70
C GLN A 428 -22.90 14.33 1.89
N GLN A 429 -22.32 13.31 2.54
CA GLN A 429 -21.55 12.27 1.86
C GLN A 429 -22.41 11.56 0.81
N SER A 430 -23.67 11.24 1.14
CA SER A 430 -24.59 10.60 0.22
C SER A 430 -24.94 11.48 -0.98
N ARG A 431 -25.21 12.77 -0.75
CA ARG A 431 -25.46 13.75 -1.82
C ARG A 431 -24.24 13.93 -2.74
N ILE A 432 -23.03 13.97 -2.19
CA ILE A 432 -21.79 14.07 -3.00
C ILE A 432 -21.60 12.80 -3.84
N ASN A 433 -21.86 11.62 -3.28
CA ASN A 433 -21.79 10.34 -4.01
C ASN A 433 -22.83 10.28 -5.15
N LEU A 434 -24.05 10.75 -4.90
CA LEU A 434 -25.08 10.88 -5.92
C LEU A 434 -24.67 11.88 -7.00
N ALA A 435 -24.19 13.06 -6.63
CA ALA A 435 -23.72 14.08 -7.56
C ALA A 435 -22.61 13.55 -8.48
N ARG A 436 -21.66 12.77 -7.93
CA ARG A 436 -20.64 12.07 -8.73
C ARG A 436 -21.26 11.15 -9.78
N ALA A 437 -22.23 10.32 -9.39
CA ALA A 437 -22.89 9.39 -10.31
C ALA A 437 -23.63 10.12 -11.43
N VAL A 438 -24.32 11.22 -11.11
CA VAL A 438 -25.11 12.06 -12.02
C VAL A 438 -24.21 12.89 -12.96
N TYR A 439 -23.06 13.35 -12.48
CA TYR A 439 -22.14 14.17 -13.26
C TYR A 439 -21.57 13.42 -14.48
N LYS A 440 -21.21 12.14 -14.30
CA LYS A 440 -20.55 11.27 -15.29
C LYS A 440 -21.30 11.08 -16.62
N GLU A 441 -22.62 11.35 -16.66
CA GLU A 441 -23.45 11.22 -17.86
C GLU A 441 -23.46 9.79 -18.46
N SER A 442 -24.09 8.86 -17.76
CA SER A 442 -24.25 7.46 -18.21
C SER A 442 -25.62 7.20 -18.86
N ASP A 443 -25.77 6.04 -19.50
CA ASP A 443 -27.05 5.54 -20.05
C ASP A 443 -27.91 4.89 -18.95
N ILE A 444 -27.25 4.19 -18.03
CA ILE A 444 -27.84 3.43 -16.93
C ILE A 444 -27.34 4.00 -15.60
N TYR A 445 -28.27 4.37 -14.70
CA TYR A 445 -27.99 4.81 -13.34
C TYR A 445 -28.52 3.78 -12.35
N LEU A 446 -27.60 3.23 -11.56
CA LEU A 446 -27.90 2.28 -10.49
C LEU A 446 -27.73 3.01 -9.16
N LEU A 447 -28.83 3.23 -8.44
CA LEU A 447 -28.87 4.01 -7.20
C LEU A 447 -29.26 3.09 -6.04
N ASP A 448 -28.32 2.81 -5.15
CA ASP A 448 -28.48 1.82 -4.08
C ASP A 448 -28.83 2.52 -2.76
N ASP A 449 -30.11 2.80 -2.52
CA ASP A 449 -30.62 3.43 -1.29
C ASP A 449 -29.91 4.73 -0.86
N CYS A 450 -29.43 5.50 -1.83
CA CYS A 450 -28.60 6.69 -1.63
C CYS A 450 -29.34 7.91 -1.02
N LEU A 451 -30.64 7.80 -0.74
CA LEU A 451 -31.45 8.87 -0.14
C LEU A 451 -31.87 8.57 1.31
N SER A 452 -31.49 7.41 1.86
CA SER A 452 -31.88 6.96 3.21
C SER A 452 -31.32 7.82 4.34
N ALA A 453 -30.08 8.29 4.20
CA ALA A 453 -29.38 9.11 5.19
C ALA A 453 -29.70 10.61 5.09
N VAL A 454 -30.63 10.99 4.21
CA VAL A 454 -30.99 12.39 3.91
C VAL A 454 -32.33 12.71 4.58
N ASP A 455 -32.42 13.91 5.14
CA ASP A 455 -33.63 14.48 5.74
C ASP A 455 -34.82 14.49 4.75
N THR A 456 -36.05 14.37 5.27
CA THR A 456 -37.25 14.12 4.44
C THR A 456 -37.52 15.21 3.41
N HIS A 457 -37.22 16.47 3.73
CA HIS A 457 -37.42 17.59 2.80
C HIS A 457 -36.45 17.52 1.63
N VAL A 458 -35.14 17.38 1.89
CA VAL A 458 -34.13 17.23 0.84
C VAL A 458 -34.34 15.94 0.05
N ASN A 459 -34.74 14.85 0.71
CA ASN A 459 -35.07 13.58 0.07
C ASN A 459 -36.17 13.75 -1.01
N LYS A 460 -37.30 14.39 -0.66
CA LYS A 460 -38.39 14.70 -1.61
C LYS A 460 -37.91 15.60 -2.76
N PHE A 461 -37.12 16.63 -2.44
CA PHE A 461 -36.57 17.56 -3.42
C PHE A 461 -35.67 16.84 -4.45
N VAL A 462 -34.70 16.05 -3.97
CA VAL A 462 -33.75 15.31 -4.82
C VAL A 462 -34.47 14.25 -5.64
N PHE A 463 -35.43 13.52 -5.05
CA PHE A 463 -36.22 12.53 -5.78
C PHE A 463 -36.98 13.16 -6.96
N LYS A 464 -37.64 14.31 -6.73
CA LYS A 464 -38.40 15.01 -7.76
C LYS A 464 -37.49 15.62 -8.84
N HIS A 465 -36.55 16.48 -8.45
CA HIS A 465 -35.76 17.27 -9.40
C HIS A 465 -34.60 16.49 -10.02
N CYS A 466 -33.88 15.68 -9.25
CA CYS A 466 -32.76 14.88 -9.78
C CYS A 466 -33.24 13.60 -10.46
N ILE A 467 -34.03 12.77 -9.76
CA ILE A 467 -34.32 11.41 -10.23
C ILE A 467 -35.44 11.41 -11.29
N LYS A 468 -36.53 12.15 -11.08
CA LYS A 468 -37.67 12.17 -12.03
C LYS A 468 -37.48 13.15 -13.18
N GLU A 469 -37.03 14.38 -12.91
CA GLU A 469 -36.94 15.43 -13.92
C GLU A 469 -35.61 15.39 -14.69
N PHE A 470 -34.47 15.44 -14.00
CA PHE A 470 -33.15 15.51 -14.63
C PHE A 470 -32.74 14.20 -15.32
N LEU A 471 -33.06 13.04 -14.74
CA LEU A 471 -32.72 11.71 -15.31
C LEU A 471 -33.86 11.07 -16.13
N LYS A 472 -34.91 11.82 -16.50
CA LYS A 472 -36.12 11.29 -17.17
C LYS A 472 -35.86 10.46 -18.44
N ASP A 473 -34.81 10.81 -19.17
CA ASP A 473 -34.48 10.20 -20.48
C ASP A 473 -33.52 9.01 -20.39
N LYS A 474 -33.13 8.61 -19.17
CA LYS A 474 -32.13 7.57 -18.90
C LYS A 474 -32.79 6.33 -18.28
N ILE A 475 -32.05 5.23 -18.22
CA ILE A 475 -32.45 4.07 -17.43
C ILE A 475 -32.04 4.35 -15.98
N VAL A 476 -32.99 4.41 -15.06
CA VAL A 476 -32.70 4.61 -13.63
C VAL A 476 -33.27 3.45 -12.83
N ILE A 477 -32.43 2.71 -12.14
CA ILE A 477 -32.82 1.65 -11.21
C ILE A 477 -32.48 2.13 -9.80
N LEU A 478 -33.52 2.48 -9.03
CA LEU A 478 -33.39 2.97 -7.66
C LEU A 478 -33.86 1.90 -6.67
N VAL A 479 -32.96 1.46 -5.80
CA VAL A 479 -33.30 0.70 -4.61
C VAL A 479 -33.79 1.67 -3.55
N THR A 480 -35.00 1.46 -3.02
CA THR A 480 -35.57 2.34 -1.99
C THR A 480 -36.54 1.58 -1.09
N HIS A 481 -36.50 1.93 0.20
CA HIS A 481 -37.47 1.49 1.20
C HIS A 481 -38.56 2.53 1.48
N ASN A 482 -38.37 3.78 1.03
CA ASN A 482 -39.31 4.87 1.26
C ASN A 482 -40.62 4.67 0.49
N ILE A 483 -41.72 4.60 1.22
CA ILE A 483 -43.07 4.38 0.68
C ILE A 483 -43.53 5.55 -0.19
N ASN A 484 -43.08 6.78 0.11
CA ASN A 484 -43.43 7.94 -0.69
C ASN A 484 -42.92 7.82 -2.13
N HIS A 485 -41.70 7.27 -2.32
CA HIS A 485 -41.17 6.99 -3.65
C HIS A 485 -42.00 5.93 -4.38
N ILE A 486 -42.42 4.88 -3.66
CA ILE A 486 -43.23 3.78 -4.20
C ILE A 486 -44.62 4.29 -4.63
N LYS A 487 -45.25 5.14 -3.82
CA LYS A 487 -46.54 5.78 -4.12
C LYS A 487 -46.46 6.66 -5.37
N GLU A 488 -45.35 7.38 -5.58
CA GLU A 488 -45.20 8.27 -6.73
C GLU A 488 -44.93 7.57 -8.08
N VAL A 489 -44.36 6.36 -8.07
CA VAL A 489 -43.97 5.63 -9.30
C VAL A 489 -44.99 4.52 -9.67
N TYR A 490 -46.04 4.37 -8.86
CA TYR A 490 -47.10 3.35 -8.91
C TYR A 490 -47.33 2.69 -10.28
N GLY A 491 -47.24 1.34 -10.36
CA GLY A 491 -47.52 0.57 -11.58
C GLY A 491 -46.50 -0.53 -11.91
N LYS A 492 -46.23 -0.75 -13.20
CA LYS A 492 -45.36 -1.83 -13.75
C LYS A 492 -43.85 -1.63 -13.51
N ASN A 493 -43.45 -0.52 -12.92
CA ASN A 493 -42.03 -0.14 -12.77
C ASN A 493 -41.49 -0.36 -11.35
N VAL A 494 -42.20 -1.10 -10.49
CA VAL A 494 -41.75 -1.46 -9.15
C VAL A 494 -41.53 -2.97 -9.07
N LEU A 495 -40.32 -3.39 -8.71
CA LEU A 495 -39.94 -4.77 -8.47
C LEU A 495 -39.84 -5.02 -6.97
N PHE A 496 -40.65 -5.95 -6.45
CA PHE A 496 -40.53 -6.41 -5.07
C PHE A 496 -39.70 -7.70 -4.99
N VAL A 497 -38.71 -7.69 -4.09
CA VAL A 497 -37.74 -8.79 -3.90
C VAL A 497 -37.84 -9.32 -2.47
N GLU A 498 -38.03 -10.62 -2.33
CA GLU A 498 -38.17 -11.35 -1.06
C GLU A 498 -37.32 -12.63 -1.11
N ASP A 499 -36.44 -12.81 -0.12
CA ASP A 499 -35.52 -13.94 0.01
C ASP A 499 -34.75 -14.30 -1.28
N GLY A 500 -34.26 -13.28 -2.00
CA GLY A 500 -33.49 -13.46 -3.23
C GLY A 500 -34.32 -13.75 -4.48
N SER A 501 -35.64 -13.83 -4.37
CA SER A 501 -36.57 -14.12 -5.47
C SER A 501 -37.47 -12.92 -5.80
N THR A 502 -37.90 -12.81 -7.06
CA THR A 502 -38.87 -11.78 -7.47
C THR A 502 -40.30 -12.26 -7.22
N LEU A 503 -41.11 -11.44 -6.55
CA LEU A 503 -42.53 -11.73 -6.36
C LEU A 503 -43.28 -11.72 -7.70
N SER A 504 -44.27 -12.61 -7.87
CA SER A 504 -45.13 -12.61 -9.06
C SER A 504 -45.95 -11.32 -9.15
N LEU A 505 -46.29 -10.86 -10.37
CA LEU A 505 -47.03 -9.61 -10.61
C LEU A 505 -48.35 -9.51 -9.82
N GLU A 506 -49.00 -10.64 -9.53
CA GLU A 506 -50.23 -10.70 -8.71
C GLU A 506 -49.94 -10.53 -7.21
N LYS A 507 -48.88 -11.16 -6.69
CA LYS A 507 -48.42 -10.97 -5.31
C LYS A 507 -47.84 -9.58 -5.09
N GLN A 508 -47.21 -8.98 -6.10
CA GLN A 508 -46.70 -7.61 -6.05
C GLN A 508 -47.84 -6.60 -5.83
N LYS A 509 -48.97 -6.75 -6.54
CA LYS A 509 -50.16 -5.92 -6.32
C LYS A 509 -50.73 -6.10 -4.92
N GLN A 510 -50.89 -7.35 -4.46
CA GLN A 510 -51.38 -7.63 -3.10
C GLN A 510 -50.46 -7.08 -1.99
N THR A 511 -49.14 -7.18 -2.15
CA THR A 511 -48.17 -6.64 -1.17
C THR A 511 -48.12 -5.12 -1.21
N LEU A 512 -48.30 -4.51 -2.39
CA LEU A 512 -48.42 -3.07 -2.55
C LEU A 512 -49.68 -2.56 -1.83
N ASP A 513 -50.82 -3.21 -2.03
CA ASP A 513 -52.08 -2.87 -1.34
C ASP A 513 -51.92 -3.06 0.18
N LYS A 514 -51.39 -4.19 0.65
CA LYS A 514 -51.14 -4.43 2.09
C LYS A 514 -50.20 -3.42 2.73
N ARG A 515 -49.09 -3.05 2.07
CA ARG A 515 -48.15 -2.05 2.60
C ARG A 515 -48.71 -0.63 2.53
N ILE A 516 -49.60 -0.33 1.59
CA ILE A 516 -50.27 0.96 1.56
C ILE A 516 -51.33 1.03 2.66
N THR A 517 -52.12 -0.04 2.87
CA THR A 517 -53.12 -0.13 3.94
C THR A 517 -52.49 -0.11 5.34
N TYR A 518 -51.42 -0.87 5.59
CA TYR A 518 -50.75 -0.92 6.91
C TYR A 518 -50.22 0.46 7.37
N TYR A 519 -49.82 1.32 6.43
CA TYR A 519 -49.34 2.68 6.74
C TYR A 519 -50.44 3.75 6.67
N ILE A 520 -51.63 3.42 6.16
CA ILE A 520 -52.80 4.30 6.24
C ILE A 520 -53.49 4.07 7.60
N ASP A 521 -53.57 2.82 8.06
CA ASP A 521 -54.19 2.48 9.35
C ASP A 521 -53.41 3.00 10.57
N ASP A 522 -52.10 3.24 10.47
CA ASP A 522 -51.28 3.86 11.54
C ASP A 522 -51.41 5.40 11.61
N VAL A 523 -52.12 6.04 10.67
CA VAL A 523 -52.23 7.52 10.60
C VAL A 523 -53.64 8.03 10.94
N ASP A 524 -54.65 7.16 11.05
CA ASP A 524 -56.03 7.54 11.39
C ASP A 524 -56.44 7.02 12.79
N PHE A 525 -56.05 7.73 13.85
CA PHE A 525 -56.90 8.19 14.97
C PHE A 525 -56.05 8.64 16.18
N ASN A 526 -56.40 9.81 16.70
CA ASN A 526 -56.04 10.43 18.00
C ASN A 526 -55.06 11.60 17.97
N TYR A 527 -55.64 12.76 18.35
CA TYR A 527 -55.10 14.05 18.78
C TYR A 527 -55.15 15.21 17.77
N PHE A 528 -56.37 15.69 17.53
CA PHE A 528 -56.66 17.11 17.61
C PHE A 528 -57.70 17.32 18.72
N GLU A 529 -57.34 18.06 19.78
CA GLU A 529 -58.10 19.18 20.40
C GLU A 529 -57.62 19.45 21.85
N GLY A 530 -57.43 20.75 22.15
CA GLY A 530 -57.15 21.30 23.50
C GLY A 530 -55.65 21.37 23.84
N GLU A 531 -55.05 22.44 24.35
CA GLU A 531 -55.52 23.72 24.92
C GLU A 531 -54.39 24.76 24.74
N GLU A 532 -54.76 26.03 24.65
CA GLU A 532 -53.86 27.16 24.92
C GLU A 532 -53.48 27.12 26.41
N GLU A 533 -52.20 27.05 26.74
CA GLU A 533 -51.72 27.56 28.03
C GLU A 533 -50.27 28.04 27.92
N THR A 534 -50.11 29.30 28.26
CA THR A 534 -48.87 30.00 28.61
C THR A 534 -48.19 29.31 29.78
N ASP A 535 -46.86 29.17 29.77
CA ASP A 535 -46.10 29.37 31.02
C ASP A 535 -44.61 29.64 30.80
N GLU A 536 -44.16 30.57 31.64
CA GLU A 536 -42.85 31.19 31.73
C GLU A 536 -41.75 30.19 32.11
N VAL A 537 -40.60 30.24 31.42
CA VAL A 537 -39.36 29.64 31.93
C VAL A 537 -38.43 30.74 32.41
N LYS A 538 -38.34 30.84 33.74
CA LYS A 538 -37.43 31.68 34.51
C LYS A 538 -35.99 31.37 34.15
N GLN A 539 -35.23 32.43 33.85
CA GLN A 539 -33.78 32.42 33.95
C GLN A 539 -33.41 32.40 35.43
N SER A 540 -32.66 31.38 35.85
CA SER A 540 -31.87 31.41 37.07
C SER A 540 -30.40 31.25 36.68
N GLU A 541 -29.65 32.32 36.92
CA GLU A 541 -28.19 32.37 36.95
C GLU A 541 -27.70 31.52 38.11
N GLU A 542 -26.88 30.51 37.83
CA GLU A 542 -25.94 29.96 38.80
C GLU A 542 -24.58 29.87 38.10
N GLU A 543 -23.69 30.78 38.50
CA GLU A 543 -22.26 30.74 38.25
C GLU A 543 -21.66 29.62 39.09
N ASP A 544 -21.01 28.65 38.46
CA ASP A 544 -20.03 27.79 39.14
C ASP A 544 -18.69 27.91 38.41
N GLU A 545 -17.72 28.46 39.14
CA GLU A 545 -16.31 28.58 38.81
C GLU A 545 -15.71 27.21 38.50
N ILE A 546 -15.12 27.04 37.31
CA ILE A 546 -14.20 25.95 37.02
C ILE A 546 -12.86 26.58 36.67
N GLU A 547 -11.85 26.26 37.48
CA GLU A 547 -10.46 26.69 37.39
C GLU A 547 -9.86 26.43 36.00
N ASP A 548 -9.29 27.49 35.43
CA ASP A 548 -8.56 27.50 34.17
C ASP A 548 -7.29 26.62 34.21
N GLU A 549 -7.31 25.49 33.50
CA GLU A 549 -6.09 24.93 32.90
C GLU A 549 -5.91 25.54 31.50
N ASP A 550 -4.91 26.41 31.41
CA ASP A 550 -4.41 27.12 30.20
C ASP A 550 -4.48 26.28 28.92
N THR A 551 -5.55 26.45 28.13
CA THR A 551 -5.64 25.94 26.77
C THR A 551 -5.40 27.08 25.78
N GLN A 552 -4.13 27.34 25.46
CA GLN A 552 -3.68 28.37 24.51
C GLN A 552 -4.01 28.06 23.04
N LEU A 553 -5.26 27.75 22.70
CA LEU A 553 -5.64 27.39 21.32
C LEU A 553 -6.66 28.31 20.63
N LEU A 554 -7.10 29.40 21.27
CA LEU A 554 -8.04 30.33 20.63
C LEU A 554 -7.66 31.81 20.86
N LYS A 555 -6.55 32.24 20.23
CA LYS A 555 -6.36 33.65 19.86
C LYS A 555 -6.17 33.75 18.35
N ALA A 556 -7.28 33.91 17.64
CA ALA A 556 -7.28 34.25 16.23
C ALA A 556 -7.10 35.78 16.09
N ASN A 557 -5.88 36.21 15.79
CA ASN A 557 -5.66 37.49 15.12
C ASN A 557 -5.58 37.21 13.62
N GLY A 558 -6.44 37.88 12.86
CA GLY A 558 -6.61 37.69 11.43
C GLY A 558 -5.32 37.91 10.64
N ILE A 559 -4.80 36.82 10.07
CA ILE A 559 -3.96 36.79 8.87
C ILE A 559 -4.40 35.53 8.11
N GLN A 560 -4.80 35.68 6.85
CA GLN A 560 -5.11 34.55 5.96
C GLN A 560 -3.86 33.67 5.81
N GLU A 561 -3.84 32.51 6.47
CA GLU A 561 -2.85 31.46 6.20
C GLU A 561 -3.27 30.69 4.93
N PRO A 562 -2.32 30.33 4.05
CA PRO A 562 -2.62 29.45 2.92
C PRO A 562 -2.98 28.05 3.45
N VAL A 563 -3.94 27.42 2.77
CA VAL A 563 -4.53 26.09 3.02
C VAL A 563 -3.59 25.15 3.77
N LYS A 564 -3.91 24.89 5.06
CA LYS A 564 -3.16 23.99 5.93
C LYS A 564 -3.25 22.56 5.40
N ASN A 565 -2.14 22.02 4.92
CA ASN A 565 -2.00 20.59 4.65
C ASN A 565 -2.31 19.83 5.95
N PHE A 566 -3.30 18.93 5.91
CA PHE A 566 -3.81 18.16 7.07
C PHE A 566 -2.77 17.25 7.75
N TYR A 567 -1.56 17.18 7.20
CA TYR A 567 -0.42 16.43 7.73
C TYR A 567 0.76 17.38 7.96
N HIS A 568 0.70 18.19 9.01
CA HIS A 568 1.91 18.79 9.57
C HIS A 568 2.31 17.99 10.80
N GLU A 569 3.29 17.11 10.62
CA GLU A 569 4.07 16.61 11.73
C GLU A 569 4.93 17.79 12.21
N GLU A 570 4.66 18.32 13.41
CA GLU A 570 5.51 19.36 14.00
C GLU A 570 6.87 18.75 14.36
N LEU A 571 7.76 18.71 13.37
CA LEU A 571 9.15 18.38 13.57
C LEU A 571 9.80 19.54 14.31
N LYS A 572 9.95 19.43 15.63
CA LYS A 572 10.73 20.40 16.41
C LYS A 572 12.16 20.44 15.88
N PRO A 573 12.64 21.57 15.31
CA PRO A 573 14.04 21.70 14.92
C PRO A 573 14.89 21.73 16.19
N GLY A 574 15.86 20.82 16.29
CA GLY A 574 16.75 20.76 17.45
C GLY A 574 17.52 19.46 17.58
N LYS A 575 18.50 19.44 18.49
CA LYS A 575 19.21 18.21 18.87
C LYS A 575 18.26 17.30 19.66
N VAL A 576 18.17 16.04 19.26
CA VAL A 576 17.42 15.02 20.01
C VAL A 576 17.95 14.96 21.44
N SER A 577 17.07 15.13 22.43
CA SER A 577 17.48 15.12 23.83
C SER A 577 18.01 13.74 24.23
N LEU A 578 19.06 13.72 25.07
CA LEU A 578 19.66 12.47 25.56
C LEU A 578 18.63 11.55 26.25
N SER A 579 17.58 12.14 26.82
CA SER A 579 16.45 11.43 27.45
C SER A 579 15.70 10.50 26.48
N VAL A 580 15.61 10.85 25.19
CA VAL A 580 14.99 10.01 24.16
C VAL A 580 15.86 8.78 23.91
N TYR A 581 17.18 8.97 23.79
CA TYR A 581 18.12 7.84 23.66
C TYR A 581 18.09 6.92 24.88
N VAL A 582 17.97 7.47 26.09
CA VAL A 582 17.84 6.69 27.33
C VAL A 582 16.51 5.90 27.37
N LYS A 583 15.42 6.45 26.83
CA LYS A 583 14.15 5.72 26.67
C LYS A 583 14.30 4.57 25.68
N TYR A 584 14.83 4.83 24.48
CA TYR A 584 15.11 3.76 23.50
C TYR A 584 15.97 2.66 24.11
N TYR A 585 17.03 3.04 24.84
CA TYR A 585 17.92 2.13 25.54
C TYR A 585 17.19 1.22 26.54
N LYS A 586 16.31 1.79 27.38
CA LYS A 586 15.47 1.01 28.30
C LYS A 586 14.56 0.03 27.53
N TYR A 587 13.99 0.43 26.40
CA TYR A 587 13.11 -0.42 25.59
C TYR A 587 13.83 -1.54 24.82
N THR A 588 15.07 -1.33 24.38
CA THR A 588 15.89 -2.38 23.72
C THR A 588 16.43 -3.47 24.66
N GLY A 589 15.99 -3.51 25.91
CA GLY A 589 16.43 -4.50 26.91
C GLY A 589 17.45 -3.98 27.92
N GLY A 590 17.69 -2.66 27.95
CA GLY A 590 18.46 -2.00 29.00
C GLY A 590 19.96 -2.33 29.01
N VAL A 591 20.60 -2.08 30.16
CA VAL A 591 22.06 -2.14 30.33
C VAL A 591 22.64 -3.53 30.09
N LEU A 592 21.91 -4.57 30.46
CA LEU A 592 22.36 -5.95 30.31
C LEU A 592 22.54 -6.35 28.84
N VAL A 593 21.59 -6.00 27.97
CA VAL A 593 21.68 -6.31 26.54
C VAL A 593 22.81 -5.52 25.89
N LEU A 594 22.99 -4.26 26.26
CA LEU A 594 24.10 -3.44 25.73
C LEU A 594 25.46 -3.99 26.18
N LEU A 595 25.62 -4.36 27.46
CA LEU A 595 26.85 -4.98 27.94
C LEU A 595 27.12 -6.31 27.24
N LEU A 596 26.08 -7.10 26.95
CA LEU A 596 26.23 -8.33 26.17
C LEU A 596 26.68 -8.03 24.74
N VAL A 597 26.08 -7.05 24.06
CA VAL A 597 26.48 -6.64 22.70
C VAL A 597 27.93 -6.13 22.68
N ILE A 598 28.31 -5.28 23.64
CA ILE A 598 29.68 -4.78 23.77
C ILE A 598 30.64 -5.92 24.07
N SER A 599 30.27 -6.87 24.94
CA SER A 599 31.08 -8.04 25.26
C SER A 599 31.30 -8.93 24.04
N VAL A 600 30.24 -9.22 23.26
CA VAL A 600 30.34 -9.98 22.01
C VAL A 600 31.20 -9.24 20.98
N PHE A 601 31.03 -7.92 20.85
CA PHE A 601 31.85 -7.10 19.96
C PHE A 601 33.33 -7.11 20.38
N ALA A 602 33.60 -6.90 21.67
CA ALA A 602 34.95 -6.94 22.22
C ALA A 602 35.59 -8.33 22.06
N ALA A 603 34.84 -9.41 22.29
CA ALA A 603 35.30 -10.77 22.04
C ALA A 603 35.62 -11.01 20.55
N GLY A 604 34.80 -10.49 19.63
CA GLY A 604 35.07 -10.55 18.19
C GLY A 604 36.31 -9.76 17.78
N GLN A 605 36.49 -8.54 18.30
CA GLN A 605 37.68 -7.72 18.07
C GLN A 605 38.94 -8.36 18.67
N PHE A 606 38.81 -8.96 19.85
CA PHE A 606 39.90 -9.69 20.48
C PHE A 606 40.27 -10.93 19.66
N ALA A 607 39.29 -11.70 19.19
CA ALA A 607 39.53 -12.87 18.35
C ALA A 607 40.23 -12.53 17.03
N THR A 608 39.82 -11.44 16.38
CA THR A 608 40.46 -10.94 15.14
C THR A 608 41.88 -10.45 15.41
N ALA A 609 42.10 -9.58 16.41
CA ALA A 609 43.42 -9.11 16.78
C ALA A 609 44.35 -10.26 17.24
N TYR A 610 43.81 -11.24 17.97
CA TYR A 610 44.54 -12.42 18.38
C TYR A 610 44.89 -13.30 17.19
N SER A 611 43.97 -13.48 16.23
CA SER A 611 44.23 -14.19 14.98
C SER A 611 45.35 -13.52 14.18
N ASP A 612 45.32 -12.20 14.03
CA ASP A 612 46.37 -11.42 13.34
C ASP A 612 47.72 -11.56 14.04
N LYS A 613 47.72 -11.52 15.38
CA LYS A 613 48.94 -11.74 16.18
C LYS A 613 49.48 -13.16 16.00
N LEU A 614 48.61 -14.17 15.99
CA LEU A 614 48.98 -15.57 15.75
C LEU A 614 49.57 -15.75 14.36
N LEU A 615 48.94 -15.16 13.34
CA LEU A 615 49.44 -15.14 11.96
C LEU A 615 50.81 -14.45 11.86
N SER A 616 51.00 -13.32 12.55
CA SER A 616 52.30 -12.63 12.57
C SER A 616 53.40 -13.48 13.21
N LYS A 617 53.09 -14.16 14.32
CA LYS A 617 54.04 -15.02 15.05
C LYS A 617 54.34 -16.31 14.28
N TRP A 618 53.32 -16.87 13.62
CA TRP A 618 53.47 -18.02 12.72
C TRP A 618 54.34 -17.67 11.52
N LYS A 619 54.16 -16.49 10.92
CA LYS A 619 55.00 -16.00 9.82
C LYS A 619 56.47 -15.84 10.23
N ILE A 620 56.74 -15.33 11.44
CA ILE A 620 58.10 -15.21 11.99
C ILE A 620 58.71 -16.58 12.25
N ASN A 621 57.98 -17.50 12.88
CA ASN A 621 58.47 -18.85 13.17
C ASN A 621 58.65 -19.71 11.92
N MET A 622 57.82 -19.53 10.89
CA MET A 622 57.95 -20.21 9.62
C MET A 622 59.15 -19.69 8.81
N CYS A 623 59.44 -18.38 8.87
CA CYS A 623 60.71 -17.84 8.35
C CYS A 623 61.93 -18.42 9.09
N ALA A 624 61.84 -18.65 10.40
CA ALA A 624 62.91 -19.28 11.18
C ALA A 624 63.10 -20.77 10.85
N LEU A 625 62.01 -21.50 10.60
CA LEU A 625 62.04 -22.91 10.15
C LEU A 625 62.57 -23.06 8.71
N LEU A 626 62.19 -22.17 7.79
CA LEU A 626 62.73 -22.16 6.42
C LEU A 626 64.21 -21.76 6.36
N HIS A 627 64.72 -20.98 7.32
CA HIS A 627 66.16 -20.75 7.45
C HIS A 627 66.94 -21.99 7.91
N TRP A 628 66.28 -22.93 8.61
CA TRP A 628 66.91 -24.17 9.09
C TRP A 628 66.97 -25.28 8.03
N GLU A 629 66.09 -25.26 7.02
CA GLU A 629 66.15 -26.20 5.88
C GLU A 629 67.06 -25.73 4.72
N ILE A 630 67.57 -24.49 4.75
CA ILE A 630 68.44 -23.90 3.71
C ILE A 630 69.92 -23.78 4.16
N GLN A 631 70.24 -24.17 5.40
CA GLN A 631 71.61 -24.47 5.86
C GLN A 631 71.81 -25.98 5.92
#